data_AF-A0A9P6QI36-F1
#
_entry.id   AF-A0A9P6QI36-F1
#
_cell.length_a   1.000
_cell.length_b   1.000
_cell.length_c   1.000
_cell.angle_alpha   90.00
_cell.angle_beta   90.00
_cell.angle_gamma   90.00
#
_symmetry.space_group_name_H-M   'P 1'
#
loop_
_entity.id
_entity.type
_entity.pdbx_description
1 polymer ?
#
loop_
_entity_poly.entity_id
_entity_poly.type
_entity_poly.pdbx_seq_one_letter_code
_entity_poly.pdbx_strand_id
1 'polypeptide(L)'
;MEAMSMLSLAEVKALARVQLVEAIMNHFRQQSFISKRLLLKNTSSHAGQVNTIKDPLFPRPRELVAYSFDSADQRHEALIAKIVKISGPCLKICPQILKIFLRLHLVFLRSREYTDKPALVQAILARIGQRNFPPYEVKRSTTVFRNREELMKYEEALYVEHQLDEMVAAAAGPGSGTTIFVKDADHDNVDPYLLAAKAKANSGARGKDRKQESTEILEAVVEEAEKFRQLWRQYVASEQSAEDGAVTNYYMLRFSPGWIYTRILRTELKALATLKRYQEEAFLLVELLDQKVYCLDTRGSWYDRLALIKANYAYDKRLGKQEALQVCMQALRDKHVYAADITAAIQARLVRLESELRIPFRDRHDFSYLELREAHKRVLTGERLNRPGTAAPGYASSHSYAYLIPNADGTLGSPEIQQRPLWLKNDGSAVSVEELALAFYATLGYKGFHSENAILSTLFGLLFWDILFTPMEGVFETAYQIAPLDLSTDAFYVTRQGMIEERVHAIAQSTILSADQIDEMLDSAPEGGEIETPLVVDEDVAVKTSTIDDANEEGESRGDIEEKIPTVTNSKLLEEDRQRARRLTVKRKACYYLDLLSRVDDQFRARNILCAGVSWTFAKEELLQIAECIGGDALAEICKHLAQGYGQRCSGMPDLCCWDYEKRLVKFVEVKGPGDRLSSKQKVWIDMLLSVGVDVELCLVEASTAEEEFEEERRQMN
;
A
#
# COMPACT_ATOMS: atom_id res chain seq x y z
N MET A 1 -30.72 -8.65 -5.77
CA MET A 1 -32.00 -8.13 -5.25
C MET A 1 -31.81 -6.80 -4.53
N GLU A 2 -30.88 -6.68 -3.58
CA GLU A 2 -30.53 -5.41 -2.91
C GLU A 2 -30.20 -4.27 -3.89
N ALA A 3 -29.35 -4.51 -4.89
CA ALA A 3 -29.08 -3.50 -5.93
C ALA A 3 -30.35 -3.05 -6.67
N MET A 4 -31.33 -3.93 -6.87
CA MET A 4 -32.59 -3.54 -7.52
C MET A 4 -33.52 -2.75 -6.61
N SER A 5 -33.49 -2.96 -5.28
CA SER A 5 -34.25 -2.13 -4.34
C SER A 5 -33.62 -0.76 -4.09
N MET A 6 -32.32 -0.61 -4.36
CA MET A 6 -31.59 0.64 -4.19
C MET A 6 -31.55 1.52 -5.46
N LEU A 7 -31.98 0.98 -6.62
CA LEU A 7 -32.10 1.71 -7.88
C LEU A 7 -33.55 2.17 -8.10
N SER A 8 -33.71 3.32 -8.75
CA SER A 8 -35.04 3.81 -9.15
C SER A 8 -35.63 2.98 -10.30
N LEU A 9 -36.95 3.01 -10.47
CA LEU A 9 -37.63 2.31 -11.58
C LEU A 9 -37.11 2.72 -12.97
N ALA A 10 -36.69 3.98 -13.13
CA ALA A 10 -36.09 4.47 -14.37
C ALA A 10 -34.71 3.85 -14.63
N GLU A 11 -33.90 3.67 -13.58
CA GLU A 11 -32.58 3.05 -13.66
C GLU A 11 -32.67 1.54 -13.94
N VAL A 12 -33.62 0.86 -13.30
CA VAL A 12 -33.90 -0.56 -13.58
C VAL A 12 -34.37 -0.75 -15.02
N LYS A 13 -35.24 0.13 -15.53
CA LYS A 13 -35.68 0.12 -16.94
C LYS A 13 -34.54 0.39 -17.93
N ALA A 14 -33.54 1.20 -17.54
CA ALA A 14 -32.36 1.45 -18.36
C ALA A 14 -31.43 0.22 -18.42
N LEU A 15 -31.31 -0.54 -17.33
CA LEU A 15 -30.55 -1.81 -17.27
C LEU A 15 -31.20 -2.94 -18.09
N ALA A 16 -32.53 -2.99 -18.16
CA ALA A 16 -33.27 -4.05 -18.85
C ALA A 16 -33.11 -4.07 -20.39
N ARG A 17 -32.44 -3.06 -20.98
CA ARG A 17 -32.16 -3.04 -22.42
C ARG A 17 -30.91 -3.88 -22.70
N VAL A 18 -31.10 -5.16 -23.05
CA VAL A 18 -30.06 -6.12 -23.50
C VAL A 18 -29.08 -5.52 -24.53
N GLN A 19 -29.55 -4.59 -25.36
CA GLN A 19 -28.76 -3.85 -26.34
C GLN A 19 -27.60 -3.03 -25.72
N LEU A 20 -27.68 -2.66 -24.45
CA LEU A 20 -26.67 -1.84 -23.79
C LEU A 20 -25.40 -2.64 -23.45
N VAL A 21 -25.55 -3.87 -22.97
CA VAL A 21 -24.43 -4.77 -22.70
C VAL A 21 -23.73 -5.14 -24.00
N GLU A 22 -24.51 -5.37 -25.07
CA GLU A 22 -24.01 -5.64 -26.41
C GLU A 22 -23.26 -4.43 -27.00
N ALA A 23 -23.77 -3.21 -26.80
CA ALA A 23 -23.12 -1.97 -27.23
C ALA A 23 -21.83 -1.69 -26.45
N ILE A 24 -21.80 -1.92 -25.13
CA ILE A 24 -20.61 -1.78 -24.28
C ILE A 24 -19.55 -2.82 -24.67
N MET A 25 -19.93 -4.08 -24.89
CA MET A 25 -19.03 -5.14 -25.34
C MET A 25 -18.45 -4.86 -26.73
N ASN A 26 -19.26 -4.34 -27.66
CA ASN A 26 -18.77 -3.91 -28.98
C ASN A 26 -17.88 -2.66 -28.89
N HIS A 27 -18.10 -1.77 -27.94
CA HIS A 27 -17.25 -0.60 -27.70
C HIS A 27 -15.86 -0.99 -27.15
N PHE A 28 -15.80 -1.90 -26.18
CA PHE A 28 -14.53 -2.41 -25.64
C PHE A 28 -13.72 -3.19 -26.69
N ARG A 29 -14.39 -3.92 -27.61
CA ARG A 29 -13.73 -4.58 -28.74
C ARG A 29 -13.10 -3.60 -29.74
N GLN A 30 -13.59 -2.36 -29.83
CA GLN A 30 -13.06 -1.34 -30.74
C GLN A 30 -11.96 -0.47 -30.11
N GLN A 31 -11.92 -0.32 -28.78
CA GLN A 31 -10.87 0.44 -28.10
C GLN A 31 -9.48 -0.21 -28.13
N SER A 32 -9.37 -1.52 -28.39
CA SER A 32 -8.08 -2.20 -28.58
C SER A 32 -7.34 -1.77 -29.87
N PHE A 33 -7.98 -1.02 -30.77
CA PHE A 33 -7.39 -0.59 -32.03
C PHE A 33 -6.92 0.87 -32.08
N ILE A 34 -7.38 1.74 -31.18
CA ILE A 34 -7.10 3.19 -31.27
C ILE A 34 -5.70 3.53 -30.73
N SER A 35 -5.17 2.77 -29.78
CA SER A 35 -3.86 3.05 -29.17
C SER A 35 -2.66 2.71 -30.08
N LYS A 36 -2.80 1.83 -31.08
CA LYS A 36 -1.68 1.47 -31.97
C LYS A 36 -1.46 2.45 -33.13
N ARG A 37 -2.48 3.22 -33.55
CA ARG A 37 -2.37 4.05 -34.77
C ARG A 37 -1.83 5.46 -34.51
N LEU A 38 -1.92 5.95 -33.28
CA LEU A 38 -1.36 7.25 -32.86
C LEU A 38 0.12 7.19 -32.45
N LEU A 39 0.65 5.99 -32.15
CA LEU A 39 2.03 5.78 -31.68
C LEU A 39 3.03 5.30 -32.75
N LEU A 40 2.60 5.08 -34.00
CA LEU A 40 3.43 4.51 -35.08
C LEU A 40 3.76 5.47 -36.23
N LYS A 41 3.67 6.79 -36.03
CA LYS A 41 4.26 7.77 -36.96
C LYS A 41 5.31 8.60 -36.24
N ASN A 42 6.46 7.99 -35.95
CA ASN A 42 7.78 8.64 -36.00
C ASN A 42 8.90 7.66 -35.68
N THR A 43 9.30 6.89 -36.69
CA THR A 43 10.64 6.29 -36.81
C THR A 43 10.93 6.28 -38.30
N SER A 44 11.70 7.21 -38.86
CA SER A 44 13.15 7.04 -38.96
C SER A 44 13.86 8.37 -39.23
N SER A 45 14.81 8.70 -38.37
CA SER A 45 15.89 9.66 -38.58
C SER A 45 16.89 9.14 -39.62
N HIS A 46 17.36 9.99 -40.55
CA HIS A 46 18.78 10.09 -40.93
C HIS A 46 19.06 11.43 -41.64
N ALA A 47 20.10 12.11 -41.17
CA ALA A 47 20.60 13.38 -41.67
C ALA A 47 21.42 13.18 -42.96
N GLY A 48 21.25 14.07 -43.94
CA GLY A 48 22.07 14.11 -45.15
C GLY A 48 21.54 15.13 -46.15
N GLN A 49 22.38 16.11 -46.52
CA GLN A 49 22.11 17.13 -47.55
C GLN A 49 21.71 16.49 -48.89
N VAL A 50 20.51 16.75 -49.41
CA VAL A 50 20.21 16.63 -50.85
C VAL A 50 19.18 17.67 -51.27
N ASN A 51 19.47 18.27 -52.43
CA ASN A 51 18.75 19.27 -53.19
C ASN A 51 17.22 19.10 -53.26
N THR A 52 16.54 20.24 -53.28
CA THR A 52 15.11 20.42 -53.54
C THR A 52 14.67 19.75 -54.84
N ILE A 53 14.04 18.59 -54.73
CA ILE A 53 13.14 18.05 -55.76
C ILE A 53 11.71 18.36 -55.31
N LYS A 54 10.96 19.04 -56.18
CA LYS A 54 9.54 19.39 -55.99
C LYS A 54 8.70 18.11 -56.13
N ASP A 55 8.22 17.55 -55.02
CA ASP A 55 7.23 16.48 -55.02
C ASP A 55 5.81 17.07 -55.22
N PRO A 56 5.02 16.65 -56.24
CA PRO A 56 3.69 17.21 -56.52
C PRO A 56 2.58 16.72 -55.58
N LEU A 57 2.85 15.78 -54.66
CA LEU A 57 1.79 15.08 -53.91
C LEU A 57 1.41 15.68 -52.55
N PHE A 58 2.09 16.72 -52.06
CA PHE A 58 1.74 17.40 -50.82
C PHE A 58 1.86 18.93 -50.93
N PRO A 59 0.76 19.68 -51.10
CA PRO A 59 0.81 21.14 -50.99
C PRO A 59 1.10 21.51 -49.53
N ARG A 60 2.18 22.26 -49.28
CA ARG A 60 2.39 22.91 -47.97
C ARG A 60 1.14 23.74 -47.65
N PRO A 61 0.61 23.71 -46.41
CA PRO A 61 -0.45 24.64 -46.04
C PRO A 61 0.07 26.06 -46.20
N ARG A 62 -0.71 26.81 -46.97
CA ARG A 62 -0.63 28.25 -47.21
C ARG A 62 -0.50 29.00 -45.88
N GLU A 63 0.23 30.11 -45.95
CA GLU A 63 0.19 31.31 -45.11
C GLU A 63 -0.50 31.18 -43.73
N LEU A 64 0.22 31.57 -42.67
CA LEU A 64 -0.39 31.81 -41.35
C LEU A 64 -1.48 32.89 -41.48
N VAL A 65 -2.72 32.45 -41.67
CA VAL A 65 -3.90 33.32 -41.70
C VAL A 65 -4.13 33.82 -40.27
N ALA A 66 -3.89 35.11 -40.06
CA ALA A 66 -4.27 35.79 -38.83
C ALA A 66 -5.80 35.94 -38.82
N TYR A 67 -6.46 35.33 -37.83
CA TYR A 67 -7.89 35.51 -37.60
C TYR A 67 -8.08 36.67 -36.63
N SER A 68 -8.65 37.77 -37.11
CA SER A 68 -9.19 38.83 -36.26
C SER A 68 -10.60 38.45 -35.86
N PHE A 69 -10.93 38.60 -34.58
CA PHE A 69 -12.26 38.31 -34.06
C PHE A 69 -12.74 39.53 -33.27
N ASP A 70 -14.00 39.89 -33.47
CA ASP A 70 -14.56 41.11 -32.89
C ASP A 70 -14.97 40.91 -31.42
N SER A 71 -15.08 39.66 -30.95
CA SER A 71 -15.38 39.32 -29.55
C SER A 71 -14.68 38.04 -29.06
N ALA A 72 -14.65 37.86 -27.74
CA ALA A 72 -14.16 36.63 -27.11
C ALA A 72 -15.04 35.41 -27.45
N ASP A 73 -16.35 35.61 -27.61
CA ASP A 73 -17.29 34.53 -27.91
C ASP A 73 -17.10 33.98 -29.33
N GLN A 74 -16.89 34.86 -30.32
CA GLN A 74 -16.58 34.44 -31.69
C GLN A 74 -15.27 33.65 -31.78
N ARG A 75 -14.26 34.02 -30.97
CA ARG A 75 -13.02 33.24 -30.84
C ARG A 75 -13.29 31.86 -30.29
N HIS A 76 -14.10 31.78 -29.23
CA HIS A 76 -14.42 30.52 -28.57
C HIS A 76 -15.20 29.57 -29.49
N GLU A 77 -16.21 30.08 -30.20
CA GLU A 77 -16.99 29.30 -31.16
C GLU A 77 -16.14 28.83 -32.34
N ALA A 78 -15.30 29.69 -32.92
CA ALA A 78 -14.42 29.31 -34.02
C ALA A 78 -13.38 28.27 -33.59
N LEU A 79 -12.87 28.38 -32.35
CA LEU A 79 -11.97 27.40 -31.75
C LEU A 79 -12.69 26.05 -31.56
N ILE A 80 -13.88 26.03 -30.96
CA ILE A 80 -14.68 24.80 -30.80
C ILE A 80 -14.98 24.17 -32.15
N ALA A 81 -15.41 24.96 -33.15
CA ALA A 81 -15.72 24.46 -34.48
C ALA A 81 -14.50 23.81 -35.15
N LYS A 82 -13.31 24.41 -34.98
CA LYS A 82 -12.05 23.85 -35.47
C LYS A 82 -11.66 22.58 -34.71
N ILE A 83 -11.83 22.55 -33.39
CA ILE A 83 -11.61 21.36 -32.56
C ILE A 83 -12.52 20.23 -33.02
N VAL A 84 -13.83 20.45 -33.12
CA VAL A 84 -14.81 19.45 -33.57
C VAL A 84 -14.48 18.93 -34.97
N LYS A 85 -14.08 19.83 -35.89
CA LYS A 85 -13.66 19.45 -37.25
C LYS A 85 -12.42 18.56 -37.25
N ILE A 86 -11.45 18.80 -36.36
CA ILE A 86 -10.24 17.99 -36.22
C ILE A 86 -10.54 16.66 -35.52
N SER A 87 -11.32 16.70 -34.44
CA SER A 87 -11.66 15.54 -33.61
C SER A 87 -12.56 14.54 -34.33
N GLY A 88 -13.40 14.99 -35.27
CA GLY A 88 -14.34 14.12 -35.97
C GLY A 88 -15.44 13.56 -35.04
N PRO A 89 -16.12 12.47 -35.43
CA PRO A 89 -17.16 11.86 -34.61
C PRO A 89 -16.62 11.37 -33.26
N CYS A 90 -17.15 11.93 -32.17
CA CYS A 90 -16.78 11.57 -30.80
C CYS A 90 -17.91 10.78 -30.14
N LEU A 91 -17.56 9.77 -29.35
CA LEU A 91 -18.51 9.00 -28.54
C LEU A 91 -18.38 9.40 -27.07
N LYS A 92 -19.52 9.62 -26.41
CA LYS A 92 -19.60 9.83 -24.96
C LYS A 92 -20.60 8.84 -24.38
N ILE A 93 -20.20 8.15 -23.32
CA ILE A 93 -21.11 7.27 -22.58
C ILE A 93 -22.20 8.15 -21.94
N CYS A 94 -23.45 7.73 -22.07
CA CYS A 94 -24.59 8.42 -21.48
C CYS A 94 -24.40 8.56 -19.95
N PRO A 95 -24.36 9.79 -19.39
CA PRO A 95 -24.07 9.99 -17.97
C PRO A 95 -25.03 9.27 -17.02
N GLN A 96 -26.32 9.17 -17.41
CA GLN A 96 -27.32 8.44 -16.63
C GLN A 96 -26.97 6.96 -16.50
N ILE A 97 -26.40 6.36 -17.54
CA ILE A 97 -25.97 4.96 -17.53
C ILE A 97 -24.73 4.79 -16.66
N LEU A 98 -23.77 5.71 -16.77
CA LEU A 98 -22.57 5.70 -15.93
C LEU A 98 -22.92 5.75 -14.44
N LYS A 99 -23.88 6.59 -14.04
CA LYS A 99 -24.38 6.67 -12.65
C LYS A 99 -24.92 5.34 -12.12
N ILE A 100 -25.56 4.54 -12.97
CA ILE A 100 -26.03 3.21 -12.57
C ILE A 100 -24.85 2.30 -12.26
N PHE A 101 -23.81 2.29 -13.09
CA PHE A 101 -22.60 1.50 -12.85
C PHE A 101 -21.82 1.99 -11.64
N LEU A 102 -21.77 3.31 -11.39
CA LEU A 102 -21.21 3.89 -10.16
C LEU A 102 -21.93 3.34 -8.92
N ARG A 103 -23.26 3.37 -8.90
CA ARG A 103 -24.04 2.83 -7.78
C ARG A 103 -23.92 1.33 -7.63
N LEU A 104 -23.87 0.59 -8.73
CA LEU A 104 -23.58 -0.84 -8.68
C LEU A 104 -22.18 -1.08 -8.10
N HIS A 105 -21.19 -0.25 -8.41
CA HIS A 105 -19.87 -0.33 -7.81
C HIS A 105 -19.91 -0.10 -6.29
N LEU A 106 -20.71 0.86 -5.81
CA LEU A 106 -20.90 1.11 -4.37
C LEU A 106 -21.67 -0.02 -3.67
N VAL A 107 -22.78 -0.49 -4.23
CA VAL A 107 -23.66 -1.48 -3.57
C VAL A 107 -23.15 -2.91 -3.76
N PHE A 108 -22.79 -3.30 -4.99
CA PHE A 108 -22.41 -4.68 -5.29
C PHE A 108 -20.97 -4.98 -4.87
N LEU A 109 -20.01 -4.10 -5.18
CA LEU A 109 -18.60 -4.28 -4.82
C LEU A 109 -18.23 -3.67 -3.46
N ARG A 110 -19.19 -3.02 -2.77
CA ARG A 110 -18.94 -2.35 -1.48
C ARG A 110 -17.71 -1.44 -1.56
N SER A 111 -17.66 -0.60 -2.60
CA SER A 111 -16.55 0.34 -2.76
C SER A 111 -16.63 1.48 -1.73
N ARG A 112 -15.45 1.92 -1.27
CA ARG A 112 -15.26 2.97 -0.25
C ARG A 112 -14.65 4.25 -0.83
N GLU A 113 -14.44 4.28 -2.14
CA GLU A 113 -13.74 5.34 -2.84
C GLU A 113 -14.57 5.79 -4.04
N TYR A 114 -14.52 7.09 -4.30
CA TYR A 114 -15.08 7.64 -5.51
C TYR A 114 -14.22 7.21 -6.72
N THR A 115 -14.87 6.91 -7.84
CA THR A 115 -14.19 6.59 -9.09
C THR A 115 -14.99 7.15 -10.26
N ASP A 116 -14.34 7.83 -11.20
CA ASP A 116 -14.99 8.26 -12.46
C ASP A 116 -15.19 7.13 -13.47
N LYS A 117 -14.58 5.96 -13.20
CA LYS A 117 -14.54 4.82 -14.12
C LYS A 117 -14.89 3.55 -13.34
N PRO A 118 -16.17 3.37 -12.96
CA PRO A 118 -16.63 2.17 -12.29
C PRO A 118 -16.52 1.00 -13.26
N ALA A 119 -15.39 0.34 -13.21
CA ALA A 119 -15.18 -0.84 -14.01
C ALA A 119 -15.31 -2.04 -13.08
N LEU A 120 -16.08 -3.04 -13.53
CA LEU A 120 -16.09 -4.38 -12.93
C LEU A 120 -14.77 -5.09 -13.26
N VAL A 121 -13.63 -4.38 -13.15
CA VAL A 121 -12.30 -4.83 -13.58
C VAL A 121 -12.00 -6.16 -12.92
N GLN A 122 -12.23 -6.28 -11.61
CA GLN A 122 -11.97 -7.52 -10.90
C GLN A 122 -12.79 -8.69 -11.45
N ALA A 123 -14.08 -8.49 -11.71
CA ALA A 123 -14.95 -9.52 -12.28
C ALA A 123 -14.58 -9.87 -13.74
N ILE A 124 -14.19 -8.87 -14.54
CA ILE A 124 -13.76 -9.05 -15.93
C ILE A 124 -12.43 -9.82 -15.96
N LEU A 125 -11.44 -9.37 -15.18
CA LEU A 125 -10.13 -9.99 -15.07
C LEU A 125 -10.22 -11.43 -14.53
N ALA A 126 -11.15 -11.69 -13.61
CA ALA A 126 -11.49 -13.05 -13.18
C ALA A 126 -12.03 -13.89 -14.33
N ARG A 127 -13.03 -13.36 -15.05
CA ARG A 127 -13.70 -14.09 -16.14
C ARG A 127 -12.77 -14.44 -17.30
N ILE A 128 -11.79 -13.58 -17.60
CA ILE A 128 -10.80 -13.84 -18.65
C ILE A 128 -9.57 -14.62 -18.13
N GLY A 129 -9.56 -15.04 -16.86
CA GLY A 129 -8.49 -15.83 -16.26
C GLY A 129 -7.19 -15.08 -15.98
N GLN A 130 -7.19 -13.73 -16.06
CA GLN A 130 -6.01 -12.92 -15.74
C GLN A 130 -5.82 -12.67 -14.24
N ARG A 131 -6.87 -12.81 -13.43
CA ARG A 131 -6.81 -12.73 -11.97
C ARG A 131 -7.56 -13.90 -11.37
N ASN A 132 -6.89 -14.67 -10.51
CA ASN A 132 -7.52 -15.76 -9.79
C ASN A 132 -7.69 -15.35 -8.32
N PHE A 133 -8.87 -15.61 -7.76
CA PHE A 133 -9.22 -15.22 -6.39
C PHE A 133 -9.30 -16.43 -5.48
N PRO A 134 -9.11 -16.26 -4.16
CA PRO A 134 -9.18 -17.34 -3.19
C PRO A 134 -10.57 -17.98 -3.21
N PRO A 135 -10.67 -19.31 -3.01
CA PRO A 135 -11.95 -19.95 -2.84
C PRO A 135 -12.50 -19.66 -1.43
N TYR A 136 -13.72 -19.13 -1.35
CA TYR A 136 -14.47 -18.98 -0.11
C TYR A 136 -15.97 -18.92 -0.41
N GLU A 137 -16.79 -19.19 0.60
CA GLU A 137 -18.23 -19.01 0.53
C GLU A 137 -18.59 -17.53 0.69
N VAL A 138 -19.36 -16.99 -0.24
CA VAL A 138 -19.83 -15.60 -0.20
C VAL A 138 -21.10 -15.51 0.64
N LYS A 139 -20.95 -15.07 1.90
CA LYS A 139 -22.06 -14.80 2.83
C LYS A 139 -22.31 -13.30 2.91
N ARG A 140 -23.08 -12.77 1.96
CA ARG A 140 -23.38 -11.32 1.90
C ARG A 140 -24.24 -10.88 3.08
N SER A 141 -23.90 -9.74 3.65
CA SER A 141 -24.81 -9.00 4.53
C SER A 141 -26.04 -8.57 3.73
N THR A 142 -27.22 -8.65 4.36
CA THR A 142 -28.49 -8.43 3.66
C THR A 142 -28.75 -6.96 3.34
N THR A 143 -28.22 -6.02 4.12
CA THR A 143 -28.36 -4.57 3.91
C THR A 143 -27.20 -3.76 4.50
N VAL A 144 -26.33 -3.19 3.68
CA VAL A 144 -25.31 -2.21 4.15
C VAL A 144 -25.87 -0.79 4.19
N PHE A 145 -26.80 -0.48 3.29
CA PHE A 145 -27.55 0.77 3.30
C PHE A 145 -28.97 0.49 3.77
N ARG A 146 -29.46 1.21 4.78
CA ARG A 146 -30.80 1.03 5.35
C ARG A 146 -31.87 1.32 4.31
N ASN A 147 -31.62 2.31 3.45
CA ASN A 147 -32.52 2.69 2.37
C ASN A 147 -31.78 3.42 1.26
N ARG A 148 -32.52 3.71 0.18
CA ARG A 148 -32.01 4.45 -0.97
C ARG A 148 -31.50 5.85 -0.61
N GLU A 149 -32.14 6.53 0.33
CA GLU A 149 -31.74 7.88 0.73
C GLU A 149 -30.36 7.88 1.39
N GLU A 150 -30.06 6.90 2.23
CA GLU A 150 -28.74 6.73 2.85
C GLU A 150 -27.66 6.43 1.81
N LEU A 151 -27.95 5.56 0.83
CA LEU A 151 -27.04 5.33 -0.30
C LEU A 151 -26.76 6.63 -1.08
N MET A 152 -27.79 7.44 -1.33
CA MET A 152 -27.63 8.71 -2.03
C MET A 152 -26.74 9.67 -1.24
N LYS A 153 -26.94 9.78 0.08
CA LYS A 153 -26.10 10.59 0.97
C LYS A 153 -24.65 10.10 1.00
N TYR A 154 -24.44 8.79 1.00
CA TYR A 154 -23.10 8.20 0.95
C TYR A 154 -22.40 8.46 -0.40
N GLU A 155 -23.11 8.27 -1.51
CA GLU A 155 -22.61 8.58 -2.86
C GLU A 155 -22.22 10.06 -3.01
N GLU A 156 -23.08 10.96 -2.52
CA GLU A 156 -22.83 12.40 -2.52
C GLU A 156 -21.62 12.77 -1.66
N ALA A 157 -21.54 12.22 -0.43
CA ALA A 157 -20.41 12.46 0.47
C ALA A 157 -19.08 12.01 -0.16
N LEU A 158 -19.04 10.84 -0.81
CA LEU A 158 -17.83 10.34 -1.49
C LEU A 158 -17.38 11.27 -2.61
N TYR A 159 -18.33 11.79 -3.38
CA TYR A 159 -18.03 12.74 -4.45
C TYR A 159 -17.47 14.05 -3.90
N VAL A 160 -18.10 14.61 -2.87
CA VAL A 160 -17.62 15.84 -2.23
C VAL A 160 -16.24 15.65 -1.63
N GLU A 161 -16.01 14.57 -0.88
CA GLU A 161 -14.69 14.27 -0.33
C GLU A 161 -13.60 14.26 -1.41
N HIS A 162 -13.85 13.57 -2.52
CA HIS A 162 -12.93 13.53 -3.65
C HIS A 162 -12.63 14.92 -4.22
N GLN A 163 -13.66 15.75 -4.43
CA GLN A 163 -13.48 17.12 -4.90
C GLN A 163 -12.65 17.97 -3.93
N LEU A 164 -12.91 17.86 -2.63
CA LEU A 164 -12.17 18.62 -1.62
C LEU A 164 -10.70 18.19 -1.56
N ASP A 165 -10.40 16.90 -1.66
CA ASP A 165 -9.01 16.42 -1.72
C ASP A 165 -8.30 16.91 -3.00
N GLU A 166 -8.97 16.94 -4.17
CA GLU A 166 -8.42 17.53 -5.39
C GLU A 166 -8.16 19.04 -5.24
N MET A 167 -9.07 19.78 -4.59
CA MET A 167 -8.90 21.20 -4.32
C MET A 167 -7.69 21.47 -3.40
N VAL A 168 -7.53 20.69 -2.32
CA VAL A 168 -6.37 20.80 -1.43
C VAL A 168 -5.08 20.48 -2.18
N ALA A 169 -5.07 19.46 -3.04
CA ALA A 169 -3.91 19.13 -3.86
C ALA A 169 -3.58 20.25 -4.87
N ALA A 170 -4.59 20.83 -5.51
CA ALA A 170 -4.43 21.95 -6.43
C ALA A 170 -3.85 23.20 -5.73
N ALA A 171 -4.29 23.48 -4.50
CA ALA A 171 -3.78 24.58 -3.69
C ALA A 171 -2.28 24.42 -3.32
N ALA A 172 -1.78 23.18 -3.23
CA ALA A 172 -0.36 22.89 -3.00
C ALA A 172 0.53 23.11 -4.25
N GLY A 173 -0.06 23.00 -5.45
CA GLY A 173 0.53 23.39 -6.74
C GLY A 173 1.36 22.31 -7.48
N PRO A 174 1.61 22.45 -8.80
CA PRO A 174 2.40 21.49 -9.58
C PRO A 174 3.84 21.35 -9.05
N GLY A 175 4.29 20.12 -8.86
CA GLY A 175 5.56 19.79 -8.18
C GLY A 175 5.38 19.53 -6.67
N SER A 176 4.23 19.90 -6.09
CA SER A 176 3.69 19.28 -4.88
C SER A 176 2.82 18.09 -5.28
N GLY A 177 3.35 17.22 -6.16
CA GLY A 177 2.90 15.84 -6.16
C GLY A 177 3.10 15.37 -4.73
N THR A 178 1.99 15.18 -4.05
CA THR A 178 1.87 15.19 -2.61
C THR A 178 2.92 14.28 -1.97
N THR A 179 3.98 14.86 -1.40
CA THR A 179 4.49 14.33 -0.13
C THR A 179 3.38 14.62 0.86
N ILE A 180 2.54 13.62 1.03
CA ILE A 180 1.39 13.58 1.91
C ILE A 180 1.88 13.80 3.34
N PHE A 181 1.40 14.84 4.01
CA PHE A 181 1.28 14.85 5.47
C PHE A 181 -0.19 14.82 5.85
N VAL A 182 -0.86 13.79 5.36
CA VAL A 182 -1.78 12.99 6.17
C VAL A 182 -0.88 11.91 6.79
N LYS A 183 -1.00 11.64 8.09
CA LYS A 183 -0.49 10.37 8.64
C LYS A 183 -1.31 9.25 8.01
N ASP A 184 -1.00 8.90 6.77
CA ASP A 184 -1.19 7.56 6.27
C ASP A 184 0.04 6.76 6.71
N ALA A 185 -0.21 5.50 7.00
CA ALA A 185 0.62 4.57 7.73
C ALA A 185 2.09 4.41 7.24
N ASP A 186 2.49 4.98 6.12
CA ASP A 186 3.70 4.59 5.38
C ASP A 186 4.40 5.82 4.78
N HIS A 187 5.31 6.42 5.56
CA HIS A 187 6.56 7.10 5.16
C HIS A 187 6.95 8.20 6.17
N ASP A 188 8.03 7.97 6.93
CA ASP A 188 8.65 8.94 7.83
C ASP A 188 9.90 9.54 7.17
N ASN A 189 9.93 10.85 6.90
CA ASN A 189 11.06 11.78 7.12
C ASN A 189 10.97 13.03 6.24
N VAL A 190 10.59 14.19 6.80
CA VAL A 190 11.28 15.48 6.59
C VAL A 190 11.01 16.43 7.78
N ASP A 191 12.06 17.12 8.26
CA ASP A 191 11.95 18.24 9.20
C ASP A 191 11.25 19.47 8.54
N PRO A 192 10.10 19.95 9.06
CA PRO A 192 9.33 21.04 8.48
C PRO A 192 10.06 22.39 8.37
N TYR A 193 11.16 22.59 9.10
CA TYR A 193 11.83 23.90 9.17
C TYR A 193 12.84 24.16 8.04
N LEU A 194 13.32 23.13 7.34
CA LEU A 194 14.42 23.29 6.37
C LEU A 194 13.97 23.69 4.96
N LEU A 195 12.73 23.38 4.55
CA LEU A 195 12.17 23.72 3.22
C LEU A 195 11.65 25.16 3.11
N ALA A 196 11.19 25.74 4.23
CA ALA A 196 10.66 27.11 4.25
C ALA A 196 11.73 28.19 4.01
N ALA A 197 13.01 27.85 4.19
CA ALA A 197 14.13 28.78 4.01
C ALA A 197 14.53 28.98 2.54
N LYS A 198 14.34 27.98 1.67
CA LYS A 198 14.74 28.06 0.24
C LYS A 198 13.68 28.72 -0.66
N ALA A 199 12.40 28.70 -0.28
CA ALA A 199 11.32 29.31 -1.07
C ALA A 199 11.29 30.86 -1.01
N LYS A 200 12.05 31.49 -0.10
CA LYS A 200 12.05 32.96 0.07
C LYS A 200 12.91 33.72 -0.93
N ALA A 201 13.68 33.04 -1.79
CA ALA A 201 14.68 33.71 -2.64
C ALA A 201 14.16 34.16 -4.02
N ASN A 202 12.97 33.74 -4.47
CA ASN A 202 12.44 34.11 -5.80
C ASN A 202 10.93 34.32 -5.78
N SER A 203 10.47 35.48 -5.32
CA SER A 203 9.06 35.87 -5.49
C SER A 203 8.93 37.27 -6.10
N GLY A 204 8.90 37.32 -7.44
CA GLY A 204 8.29 38.43 -8.16
C GLY A 204 6.76 38.42 -8.04
N ALA A 205 6.09 39.39 -8.67
CA ALA A 205 4.65 39.62 -8.60
C ALA A 205 3.78 38.35 -8.80
N ARG A 206 4.20 37.43 -9.67
CA ARG A 206 3.52 36.16 -9.99
C ARG A 206 3.38 35.18 -8.80
N GLY A 207 4.23 35.31 -7.78
CA GLY A 207 4.17 34.48 -6.57
C GLY A 207 3.13 34.95 -5.54
N LYS A 208 2.74 36.23 -5.58
CA LYS A 208 1.66 36.75 -4.71
C LYS A 208 0.30 36.29 -5.20
N ASP A 209 0.06 36.32 -6.51
CA ASP A 209 -1.21 35.91 -7.12
C ASP A 209 -1.49 34.42 -6.86
N ARG A 210 -0.48 33.55 -7.02
CA ARG A 210 -0.61 32.11 -6.74
C ARG A 210 -0.87 31.79 -5.28
N LYS A 211 -0.31 32.57 -4.35
CA LYS A 211 -0.54 32.38 -2.91
C LYS A 211 -1.95 32.82 -2.53
N GLN A 212 -2.44 33.90 -3.14
CA GLN A 212 -3.81 34.37 -2.98
C GLN A 212 -4.81 33.32 -3.50
N GLU A 213 -4.59 32.80 -4.71
CA GLU A 213 -5.39 31.72 -5.31
C GLU A 213 -5.41 30.45 -4.44
N SER A 214 -4.25 30.01 -3.95
CA SER A 214 -4.14 28.87 -3.02
C SER A 214 -4.94 29.10 -1.72
N THR A 215 -4.90 30.32 -1.19
CA THR A 215 -5.67 30.68 0.02
C THR A 215 -7.18 30.63 -0.26
N GLU A 216 -7.63 31.19 -1.38
CA GLU A 216 -9.05 31.19 -1.79
C GLU A 216 -9.58 29.77 -2.00
N ILE A 217 -8.79 28.87 -2.61
CA ILE A 217 -9.17 27.45 -2.76
C ILE A 217 -9.33 26.79 -1.39
N LEU A 218 -8.40 27.00 -0.47
CA LEU A 218 -8.45 26.38 0.87
C LEU A 218 -9.59 26.93 1.72
N GLU A 219 -9.92 28.22 1.60
CA GLU A 219 -11.10 28.80 2.27
C GLU A 219 -12.39 28.16 1.73
N ALA A 220 -12.50 27.97 0.42
CA ALA A 220 -13.63 27.26 -0.18
C ALA A 220 -13.73 25.80 0.29
N VAL A 221 -12.61 25.11 0.51
CA VAL A 221 -12.60 23.76 1.10
C VAL A 221 -13.18 23.77 2.51
N VAL A 222 -12.79 24.74 3.35
CA VAL A 222 -13.31 24.86 4.73
C VAL A 222 -14.83 25.14 4.70
N GLU A 223 -15.28 26.10 3.89
CA GLU A 223 -16.69 26.46 3.77
C GLU A 223 -17.56 25.28 3.31
N GLU A 224 -17.08 24.47 2.35
CA GLU A 224 -17.82 23.31 1.87
C GLU A 224 -17.85 22.17 2.89
N ALA A 225 -16.72 21.90 3.56
CA ALA A 225 -16.63 20.86 4.58
C ALA A 225 -17.51 21.17 5.81
N GLU A 226 -17.58 22.43 6.23
CA GLU A 226 -18.36 22.87 7.40
C GLU A 226 -19.85 22.53 7.27
N LYS A 227 -20.40 22.54 6.05
CA LYS A 227 -21.81 22.18 5.78
C LYS A 227 -22.17 20.78 6.27
N PHE A 228 -21.20 19.87 6.32
CA PHE A 228 -21.41 18.49 6.77
C PHE A 228 -21.36 18.33 8.29
N ARG A 229 -20.86 19.32 9.05
CA ARG A 229 -20.61 19.19 10.49
C ARG A 229 -21.87 18.89 11.30
N GLN A 230 -22.98 19.57 11.00
CA GLN A 230 -24.25 19.31 11.70
C GLN A 230 -24.83 17.93 11.36
N LEU A 231 -24.77 17.52 10.10
CA LEU A 231 -25.22 16.19 9.67
C LEU A 231 -24.36 15.10 10.32
N TRP A 232 -23.04 15.29 10.31
CA TRP A 232 -22.09 14.40 10.97
C TRP A 232 -22.41 14.20 12.46
N ARG A 233 -22.68 15.27 13.21
CA ARG A 233 -23.10 15.17 14.63
C ARG A 233 -24.35 14.32 14.80
N GLN A 234 -25.33 14.43 13.90
CA GLN A 234 -26.55 13.63 13.95
C GLN A 234 -26.26 12.14 13.74
N TYR A 235 -25.39 11.80 12.79
CA TYR A 235 -24.96 10.42 12.56
C TYR A 235 -24.17 9.85 13.74
N VAL A 236 -23.24 10.62 14.30
CA VAL A 236 -22.51 10.23 15.52
C VAL A 236 -23.50 9.94 16.65
N ALA A 237 -24.44 10.86 16.91
CA ALA A 237 -25.43 10.70 17.98
C ALA A 237 -26.34 9.47 17.75
N SER A 238 -26.75 9.22 16.50
CA SER A 238 -27.61 8.07 16.19
C SER A 238 -26.90 6.73 16.41
N GLU A 239 -25.61 6.63 16.04
CA GLU A 239 -24.85 5.40 16.23
C GLU A 239 -24.43 5.21 17.70
N GLN A 240 -24.13 6.29 18.44
CA GLN A 240 -23.87 6.22 19.89
C GLN A 240 -25.10 5.79 20.70
N SER A 241 -26.30 6.20 20.27
CA SER A 241 -27.54 5.85 20.96
C SER A 241 -28.02 4.42 20.68
N ALA A 242 -27.41 3.74 19.71
CA ALA A 242 -27.79 2.38 19.31
C ALA A 242 -27.18 1.27 20.21
N GLU A 243 -26.67 1.62 21.40
CA GLU A 243 -25.96 0.73 22.34
C GLU A 243 -26.78 -0.46 22.91
N ASP A 244 -28.06 -0.63 22.56
CA ASP A 244 -28.86 -1.81 22.96
C ASP A 244 -28.71 -2.98 21.96
N GLY A 245 -27.61 -3.74 22.10
CA GLY A 245 -27.62 -5.20 21.93
C GLY A 245 -27.35 -5.81 20.55
N ALA A 246 -27.23 -5.04 19.48
CA ALA A 246 -26.72 -5.55 18.20
C ALA A 246 -25.31 -5.00 17.98
N VAL A 247 -24.30 -5.85 18.03
CA VAL A 247 -22.93 -5.48 17.65
C VAL A 247 -22.94 -5.12 16.17
N THR A 248 -23.15 -3.84 15.85
CA THR A 248 -22.89 -3.33 14.50
C THR A 248 -21.40 -3.50 14.27
N ASN A 249 -21.05 -4.50 13.46
CA ASN A 249 -19.66 -4.83 13.20
C ASN A 249 -18.95 -3.57 12.65
N TYR A 250 -17.88 -3.12 13.33
CA TYR A 250 -17.25 -1.81 13.10
C TYR A 250 -16.88 -1.56 11.64
N TYR A 251 -16.52 -2.60 10.88
CA TYR A 251 -16.23 -2.47 9.44
C TYR A 251 -17.46 -2.01 8.62
N MET A 252 -18.70 -2.31 9.04
CA MET A 252 -19.92 -1.86 8.37
C MET A 252 -20.15 -0.36 8.50
N LEU A 253 -19.68 0.25 9.60
CA LEU A 253 -19.75 1.70 9.78
C LEU A 253 -18.99 2.45 8.68
N ARG A 254 -18.03 1.80 8.00
CA ARG A 254 -17.28 2.38 6.86
C ARG A 254 -18.16 2.68 5.64
N PHE A 255 -19.36 2.11 5.58
CA PHE A 255 -20.35 2.37 4.54
C PHE A 255 -21.46 3.33 4.99
N SER A 256 -21.35 3.91 6.18
CA SER A 256 -22.23 4.96 6.66
C SER A 256 -21.80 6.32 6.10
N PRO A 257 -22.74 7.23 5.76
CA PRO A 257 -22.41 8.62 5.46
C PRO A 257 -21.56 9.29 6.54
N GLY A 258 -21.81 8.98 7.82
CA GLY A 258 -21.05 9.53 8.95
C GLY A 258 -19.54 9.25 8.89
N TRP A 259 -19.14 8.11 8.33
CA TRP A 259 -17.73 7.79 8.11
C TRP A 259 -17.10 8.70 7.06
N ILE A 260 -17.79 8.92 5.94
CA ILE A 260 -17.29 9.80 4.87
C ILE A 260 -17.29 11.26 5.32
N TYR A 261 -18.30 11.69 6.09
CA TYR A 261 -18.28 13.02 6.70
C TYR A 261 -17.08 13.20 7.63
N THR A 262 -16.70 12.18 8.41
CA THR A 262 -15.47 12.22 9.22
C THR A 262 -14.22 12.40 8.35
N ARG A 263 -14.17 11.79 7.15
CA ARG A 263 -13.07 11.99 6.19
C ARG A 263 -13.08 13.40 5.58
N ILE A 264 -14.24 13.95 5.25
CA ILE A 264 -14.38 15.35 4.81
C ILE A 264 -13.82 16.31 5.88
N LEU A 265 -14.18 16.11 7.16
CA LEU A 265 -13.63 16.90 8.28
C LEU A 265 -12.12 16.73 8.45
N ARG A 266 -11.54 15.56 8.10
CA ARG A 266 -10.08 15.40 8.04
C ARG A 266 -9.46 16.26 6.93
N THR A 267 -10.12 16.41 5.80
CA THR A 267 -9.67 17.32 4.72
C THR A 267 -9.82 18.79 5.14
N GLU A 268 -10.87 19.14 5.90
CA GLU A 268 -11.00 20.45 6.57
C GLU A 268 -9.80 20.74 7.48
N LEU A 269 -9.38 19.78 8.32
CA LEU A 269 -8.18 19.92 9.16
C LEU A 269 -6.92 20.24 8.36
N LYS A 270 -6.70 19.58 7.20
CA LYS A 270 -5.56 19.85 6.31
C LYS A 270 -5.60 21.30 5.80
N ALA A 271 -6.79 21.77 5.42
CA ALA A 271 -6.98 23.15 4.94
C ALA A 271 -6.73 24.17 6.06
N LEU A 272 -7.34 23.99 7.24
CA LEU A 272 -7.16 24.85 8.42
C LEU A 272 -5.69 24.92 8.85
N ALA A 273 -4.98 23.79 8.85
CA ALA A 273 -3.56 23.72 9.17
C ALA A 273 -2.71 24.57 8.21
N THR A 274 -3.02 24.50 6.92
CA THR A 274 -2.30 25.23 5.86
C THR A 274 -2.60 26.74 5.90
N LEU A 275 -3.86 27.09 6.18
CA LEU A 275 -4.32 28.47 6.43
C LEU A 275 -3.83 29.04 7.76
N LYS A 276 -3.25 28.20 8.64
CA LYS A 276 -2.81 28.56 10.00
C LYS A 276 -3.96 29.01 10.92
N ARG A 277 -5.17 28.53 10.67
CA ARG A 277 -6.37 28.75 11.50
C ARG A 277 -6.39 27.79 12.70
N TYR A 278 -5.32 27.83 13.50
CA TYR A 278 -5.05 26.83 14.54
C TYR A 278 -6.10 26.75 15.65
N GLN A 279 -6.80 27.84 15.95
CA GLN A 279 -7.87 27.83 16.95
C GLN A 279 -9.07 26.98 16.51
N GLU A 280 -9.44 27.10 15.24
CA GLU A 280 -10.54 26.35 14.63
C GLU A 280 -10.15 24.90 14.39
N GLU A 281 -8.91 24.68 13.95
CA GLU A 281 -8.32 23.34 13.85
C GLU A 281 -8.36 22.62 15.21
N ALA A 282 -7.98 23.29 16.30
CA ALA A 282 -8.03 22.72 17.65
C ALA A 282 -9.46 22.42 18.10
N PHE A 283 -10.44 23.29 17.78
CA PHE A 283 -11.84 23.03 18.11
C PHE A 283 -12.38 21.80 17.38
N LEU A 284 -12.12 21.68 16.07
CA LEU A 284 -12.52 20.51 15.30
C LEU A 284 -11.82 19.22 15.79
N LEU A 285 -10.53 19.27 16.15
CA LEU A 285 -9.82 18.12 16.71
C LEU A 285 -10.43 17.65 18.03
N VAL A 286 -10.80 18.56 18.93
CA VAL A 286 -11.50 18.20 20.18
C VAL A 286 -12.83 17.52 19.87
N GLU A 287 -13.58 18.05 18.90
CA GLU A 287 -14.87 17.49 18.48
C GLU A 287 -14.73 16.07 17.89
N LEU A 288 -13.71 15.85 17.04
CA LEU A 288 -13.40 14.54 16.47
C LEU A 288 -12.91 13.53 17.54
N LEU A 289 -12.21 14.01 18.57
CA LEU A 289 -11.75 13.18 19.69
C LEU A 289 -12.87 12.82 20.67
N ASP A 290 -13.91 13.65 20.81
CA ASP A 290 -15.02 13.41 21.72
C ASP A 290 -15.91 12.24 21.26
N GLN A 291 -16.12 12.09 19.94
CA GLN A 291 -16.85 10.96 19.39
C GLN A 291 -16.06 9.65 19.47
N LYS A 292 -16.78 8.52 19.56
CA LYS A 292 -16.22 7.15 19.68
C LYS A 292 -16.81 6.16 18.67
N VAL A 293 -17.26 6.64 17.52
CA VAL A 293 -17.96 5.84 16.51
C VAL A 293 -17.12 5.66 15.25
N TYR A 294 -16.57 6.73 14.70
CA TYR A 294 -15.96 6.75 13.38
C TYR A 294 -14.44 7.00 13.45
N CYS A 295 -13.70 6.35 12.54
CA CYS A 295 -12.26 6.55 12.32
C CYS A 295 -11.41 6.48 13.60
N LEU A 296 -11.75 5.54 14.49
CA LEU A 296 -11.06 5.32 15.77
C LEU A 296 -9.56 5.07 15.61
N ASP A 297 -9.17 4.51 14.46
CA ASP A 297 -7.80 4.22 14.09
C ASP A 297 -6.92 5.46 13.88
N THR A 298 -7.53 6.65 13.74
CA THR A 298 -6.81 7.90 13.48
C THR A 298 -6.60 8.78 14.72
N ARG A 299 -7.11 8.35 15.89
CA ARG A 299 -7.15 9.15 17.11
C ARG A 299 -5.77 9.54 17.63
N GLY A 300 -4.77 8.67 17.49
CA GLY A 300 -3.39 8.99 17.88
C GLY A 300 -2.83 10.21 17.12
N SER A 301 -3.12 10.31 15.82
CA SER A 301 -2.75 11.47 15.00
C SER A 301 -3.46 12.75 15.43
N TRP A 302 -4.75 12.66 15.83
CA TRP A 302 -5.52 13.80 16.29
C TRP A 302 -5.03 14.32 17.64
N TYR A 303 -4.73 13.42 18.60
CA TYR A 303 -4.13 13.79 19.88
C TYR A 303 -2.78 14.49 19.71
N ASP A 304 -1.88 13.93 18.90
CA ASP A 304 -0.57 14.54 18.65
C ASP A 304 -0.71 15.93 18.02
N ARG A 305 -1.58 16.08 17.02
CA ARG A 305 -1.81 17.37 16.36
C ARG A 305 -2.42 18.40 17.32
N LEU A 306 -3.40 18.02 18.12
CA LEU A 306 -4.01 18.90 19.12
C LEU A 306 -2.98 19.35 20.16
N ALA A 307 -2.18 18.42 20.69
CA ALA A 307 -1.13 18.74 21.66
C ALA A 307 -0.05 19.65 21.04
N LEU A 308 0.32 19.45 19.77
CA LEU A 308 1.22 20.34 19.03
C LEU A 308 0.66 21.75 18.94
N ILE A 309 -0.62 21.89 18.61
CA ILE A 309 -1.27 23.19 18.46
C ILE A 309 -1.30 23.92 19.80
N LYS A 310 -1.78 23.24 20.85
CA LYS A 310 -1.87 23.80 22.21
C LYS A 310 -0.51 24.23 22.74
N ALA A 311 0.54 23.45 22.50
CA ALA A 311 1.90 23.77 22.98
C ALA A 311 2.51 25.01 22.29
N ASN A 312 2.23 25.22 21.00
CA ASN A 312 2.97 26.19 20.17
C ASN A 312 2.18 27.44 19.79
N TYR A 313 0.86 27.35 19.69
CA TYR A 313 0.00 28.41 19.14
C TYR A 313 -1.04 28.96 20.14
N ALA A 314 -1.00 28.52 21.41
CA ALA A 314 -1.80 29.14 22.46
C ALA A 314 -1.34 30.58 22.76
N TYR A 315 -2.30 31.44 23.12
CA TYR A 315 -2.04 32.83 23.51
C TYR A 315 -1.12 32.90 24.74
N ASP A 316 -1.47 32.17 25.80
CA ASP A 316 -0.59 31.93 26.95
C ASP A 316 0.21 30.65 26.72
N LYS A 317 1.53 30.80 26.47
CA LYS A 317 2.43 29.68 26.22
C LYS A 317 2.54 28.71 27.38
N ARG A 318 2.48 29.20 28.63
CA ARG A 318 2.62 28.33 29.80
C ARG A 318 1.34 27.51 29.98
N LEU A 319 0.18 28.17 29.91
CA LEU A 319 -1.11 27.49 29.96
C LEU A 319 -1.28 26.51 28.80
N GLY A 320 -0.93 26.92 27.58
CA GLY A 320 -0.99 26.06 26.39
C GLY A 320 -0.14 24.80 26.51
N LYS A 321 1.05 24.89 27.12
CA LYS A 321 1.87 23.70 27.43
C LYS A 321 1.24 22.81 28.49
N GLN A 322 0.58 23.37 29.49
CA GLN A 322 -0.18 22.59 30.49
C GLN A 322 -1.36 21.86 29.83
N GLU A 323 -2.12 22.55 28.97
CA GLU A 323 -3.20 21.94 28.20
C GLU A 323 -2.66 20.83 27.27
N ALA A 324 -1.57 21.08 26.55
CA ALA A 324 -0.93 20.08 25.70
C ALA A 324 -0.47 18.85 26.49
N LEU A 325 0.04 19.04 27.71
CA LEU A 325 0.43 17.94 28.60
C LEU A 325 -0.80 17.09 28.96
N GLN A 326 -1.92 17.73 29.31
CA GLN A 326 -3.18 17.02 29.58
C GLN A 326 -3.69 16.25 28.36
N VAL A 327 -3.60 16.83 27.16
CA VAL A 327 -3.96 16.16 25.90
C VAL A 327 -3.10 14.90 25.69
N CYS A 328 -1.78 14.98 25.92
CA CYS A 328 -0.90 13.80 25.85
C CYS A 328 -1.27 12.73 26.90
N MET A 329 -1.60 13.13 28.13
CA MET A 329 -2.04 12.20 29.18
C MET A 329 -3.37 11.52 28.86
N GLN A 330 -4.30 12.23 28.21
CA GLN A 330 -5.56 11.65 27.72
C GLN A 330 -5.30 10.61 26.63
N ALA A 331 -4.37 10.90 25.71
CA ALA A 331 -4.00 9.97 24.64
C ALA A 331 -3.45 8.64 25.18
N LEU A 332 -2.65 8.67 26.27
CA LEU A 332 -2.16 7.46 26.94
C LEU A 332 -3.27 6.59 27.57
N ARG A 333 -4.43 7.17 27.85
CA ARG A 333 -5.58 6.48 28.47
C ARG A 333 -6.59 5.99 27.45
N ASP A 334 -6.48 6.41 26.20
CA ASP A 334 -7.43 6.06 25.15
C ASP A 334 -7.06 4.71 24.54
N LYS A 335 -7.95 3.73 24.69
CA LYS A 335 -7.78 2.36 24.17
C LYS A 335 -7.66 2.27 22.65
N HIS A 336 -8.08 3.31 21.92
CA HIS A 336 -8.02 3.38 20.47
C HIS A 336 -6.76 4.09 19.95
N VAL A 337 -5.88 4.55 20.84
CA VAL A 337 -4.57 5.09 20.46
C VAL A 337 -3.55 3.95 20.47
N TYR A 338 -2.98 3.66 19.31
CA TYR A 338 -2.05 2.54 19.14
C TYR A 338 -0.67 2.84 19.75
N ALA A 339 0.04 1.78 20.13
CA ALA A 339 1.38 1.87 20.73
C ALA A 339 2.37 2.67 19.85
N ALA A 340 2.29 2.55 18.52
CA ALA A 340 3.16 3.30 17.61
C ALA A 340 2.94 4.83 17.71
N ASP A 341 1.69 5.30 17.85
CA ASP A 341 1.42 6.73 18.03
C ASP A 341 1.90 7.22 19.41
N ILE A 342 1.79 6.35 20.43
CA ILE A 342 2.27 6.63 21.79
C ILE A 342 3.78 6.83 21.80
N THR A 343 4.53 5.87 21.25
CA THR A 343 6.01 5.87 21.29
C THR A 343 6.62 6.91 20.35
N ALA A 344 5.98 7.21 19.22
CA ALA A 344 6.46 8.16 18.21
C ALA A 344 6.50 9.61 18.71
N ALA A 345 5.32 10.08 19.14
CA ALA A 345 5.02 11.50 19.15
C ALA A 345 4.48 11.95 20.50
N ILE A 346 3.58 11.16 21.09
CA ILE A 346 2.95 11.50 22.37
C ILE A 346 3.99 11.45 23.50
N GLN A 347 4.75 10.35 23.64
CA GLN A 347 5.79 10.21 24.66
C GLN A 347 6.86 11.30 24.53
N ALA A 348 7.41 11.50 23.32
CA ALA A 348 8.45 12.50 23.08
C ALA A 348 7.97 13.93 23.40
N ARG A 349 6.71 14.25 23.09
CA ARG A 349 6.09 15.53 23.44
C ARG A 349 5.85 15.65 24.93
N LEU A 350 5.35 14.60 25.58
CA LEU A 350 5.07 14.58 27.02
C LEU A 350 6.34 14.86 27.82
N VAL A 351 7.42 14.11 27.57
CA VAL A 351 8.73 14.29 28.24
C VAL A 351 9.26 15.72 28.06
N ARG A 352 9.14 16.28 26.83
CA ARG A 352 9.54 17.65 26.54
C ARG A 352 8.70 18.66 27.34
N LEU A 353 7.39 18.50 27.35
CA LEU A 353 6.46 19.40 28.06
C LEU A 353 6.71 19.37 29.57
N GLU A 354 6.94 18.22 30.17
CA GLU A 354 7.25 18.11 31.60
C GLU A 354 8.55 18.84 31.97
N SER A 355 9.57 18.74 31.11
CA SER A 355 10.81 19.48 31.25
C SER A 355 10.59 20.99 31.14
N GLU A 356 9.88 21.44 30.10
CA GLU A 356 9.60 22.86 29.85
C GLU A 356 8.69 23.50 30.91
N LEU A 357 7.76 22.73 31.49
CA LEU A 357 6.91 23.13 32.61
C LEU A 357 7.62 23.07 33.97
N ARG A 358 8.87 22.56 33.99
CA ARG A 358 9.68 22.35 35.19
C ARG A 358 9.00 21.45 36.22
N ILE A 359 8.34 20.40 35.76
CA ILE A 359 7.78 19.37 36.63
C ILE A 359 8.95 18.65 37.34
N PRO A 360 8.92 18.51 38.68
CA PRO A 360 9.96 17.81 39.42
C PRO A 360 10.13 16.38 38.92
N PHE A 361 11.37 15.88 38.86
CA PHE A 361 11.68 14.56 38.29
C PHE A 361 10.82 13.42 38.86
N ARG A 362 10.55 13.43 40.16
CA ARG A 362 9.69 12.43 40.84
C ARG A 362 8.22 12.45 40.43
N ASP A 363 7.76 13.56 39.87
CA ASP A 363 6.36 13.80 39.47
C ASP A 363 6.21 13.70 37.93
N ARG A 364 7.30 13.39 37.22
CA ARG A 364 7.29 13.13 35.78
C ARG A 364 6.78 11.72 35.49
N HIS A 365 6.21 11.54 34.32
CA HIS A 365 5.78 10.22 33.86
C HIS A 365 7.00 9.31 33.68
N ASP A 366 6.92 8.12 34.29
CA ASP A 366 7.87 7.04 34.06
C ASP A 366 7.44 6.26 32.82
N PHE A 367 8.27 6.23 31.78
CA PHE A 367 8.01 5.47 30.55
C PHE A 367 8.79 4.16 30.47
N SER A 368 9.38 3.69 31.59
CA SER A 368 10.13 2.43 31.65
C SER A 368 9.35 1.23 31.12
N TYR A 369 8.02 1.24 31.27
CA TYR A 369 7.11 0.23 30.74
C TYR A 369 6.88 0.29 29.21
N LEU A 370 7.38 1.32 28.52
CA LEU A 370 7.28 1.54 27.06
C LEU A 370 8.67 1.64 26.39
N GLU A 371 9.76 1.38 27.11
CA GLU A 371 11.11 1.36 26.52
C GLU A 371 11.24 0.21 25.52
N LEU A 372 11.50 0.59 24.27
CA LEU A 372 11.66 -0.34 23.15
C LEU A 372 13.12 -0.83 23.12
N ARG A 373 13.31 -2.13 22.86
CA ARG A 373 14.63 -2.71 22.62
C ARG A 373 15.27 -2.06 21.39
N GLU A 374 16.55 -1.74 21.47
CA GLU A 374 17.31 -1.21 20.33
C GLU A 374 18.05 -2.34 19.60
N ALA A 375 17.98 -2.33 18.26
CA ALA A 375 18.78 -3.20 17.42
C ALA A 375 20.27 -2.88 17.52
N HIS A 376 21.11 -3.90 17.35
CA HIS A 376 22.54 -3.71 17.18
C HIS A 376 22.80 -2.79 15.98
N LYS A 377 23.71 -1.82 16.11
CA LYS A 377 24.04 -0.87 15.05
C LYS A 377 25.28 -1.33 14.29
N ARG A 378 25.18 -1.41 12.98
CA ARG A 378 26.30 -1.63 12.07
C ARG A 378 26.46 -0.43 11.17
N VAL A 379 27.70 0.02 10.98
CA VAL A 379 28.04 1.08 10.02
C VAL A 379 28.72 0.45 8.82
N LEU A 380 28.23 0.79 7.62
CA LEU A 380 28.83 0.45 6.33
C LEU A 380 29.30 1.73 5.65
N THR A 381 30.47 1.69 5.04
CA THR A 381 30.99 2.77 4.22
C THR A 381 30.80 2.44 2.75
N GLY A 382 30.18 3.33 1.98
CA GLY A 382 30.00 3.19 0.54
C GLY A 382 30.45 4.43 -0.23
N GLU A 383 30.87 4.24 -1.49
CA GLU A 383 31.09 5.37 -2.40
C GLU A 383 29.75 5.77 -3.02
N ARG A 384 29.38 7.05 -2.89
CA ARG A 384 28.12 7.58 -3.43
C ARG A 384 28.32 8.11 -4.84
N LEU A 385 27.53 7.62 -5.80
CA LEU A 385 27.69 7.95 -7.22
C LEU A 385 26.98 9.24 -7.63
N ASN A 386 25.88 9.57 -6.95
CA ASN A 386 25.10 10.78 -7.26
C ASN A 386 25.43 11.85 -6.22
N ARG A 387 26.11 12.93 -6.65
CA ARG A 387 26.32 14.12 -5.80
C ARG A 387 24.95 14.65 -5.32
N PRO A 388 24.88 15.31 -4.16
CA PRO A 388 23.68 16.05 -3.78
C PRO A 388 23.33 17.07 -4.88
N GLY A 389 22.28 16.80 -5.67
CA GLY A 389 21.75 17.71 -6.69
C GLY A 389 22.18 17.49 -8.16
N THR A 390 22.78 16.35 -8.53
CA THR A 390 23.03 16.04 -9.96
C THR A 390 22.36 14.74 -10.41
N ALA A 391 21.68 14.79 -11.56
CA ALA A 391 20.88 13.69 -12.12
C ALA A 391 21.74 12.58 -12.75
N ALA A 392 21.44 11.32 -12.42
CA ALA A 392 21.89 10.12 -13.12
C ALA A 392 20.84 9.65 -14.16
N PRO A 393 21.25 8.85 -15.17
CA PRO A 393 20.34 8.26 -16.16
C PRO A 393 19.41 7.23 -15.51
N GLY A 394 18.12 7.27 -15.88
CA GLY A 394 17.05 6.55 -15.18
C GLY A 394 17.19 5.02 -15.18
N TYR A 395 17.08 4.43 -13.99
CA TYR A 395 16.77 3.02 -13.81
C TYR A 395 15.26 2.87 -13.57
N ALA A 396 14.60 2.04 -14.37
CA ALA A 396 13.16 1.84 -14.32
C ALA A 396 12.80 0.84 -13.21
N SER A 397 12.22 1.34 -12.11
CA SER A 397 11.28 0.52 -11.34
C SER A 397 9.92 0.56 -12.04
N SER A 398 9.21 -0.57 -12.06
CA SER A 398 8.09 -0.82 -12.98
C SER A 398 6.79 -0.03 -12.74
N HIS A 399 6.80 1.09 -12.00
CA HIS A 399 5.54 1.80 -11.69
C HIS A 399 5.56 3.34 -11.78
N SER A 400 6.60 3.99 -12.29
CA SER A 400 6.56 5.45 -12.54
C SER A 400 6.27 5.79 -14.00
N TYR A 401 5.02 6.12 -14.34
CA TYR A 401 4.71 6.84 -15.58
C TYR A 401 5.18 8.30 -15.45
N ALA A 402 6.35 8.61 -15.98
CA ALA A 402 6.81 10.00 -16.10
C ALA A 402 6.09 10.69 -17.27
N TYR A 403 5.17 11.61 -16.98
CA TYR A 403 4.65 12.53 -17.99
C TYR A 403 5.59 13.72 -18.15
N LEU A 404 5.99 14.01 -19.39
CA LEU A 404 6.78 15.19 -19.75
C LEU A 404 5.84 16.41 -19.81
N ILE A 405 6.09 17.42 -18.97
CA ILE A 405 5.41 18.72 -19.05
C ILE A 405 6.33 19.69 -19.82
N PRO A 406 5.86 20.34 -20.90
CA PRO A 406 6.61 21.39 -21.58
C PRO A 406 6.72 22.64 -20.69
N ASN A 407 7.89 23.27 -20.66
CA ASN A 407 8.05 24.60 -20.07
C ASN A 407 7.28 25.65 -20.90
N ALA A 408 7.00 26.81 -20.30
CA ALA A 408 6.26 27.90 -20.92
C ALA A 408 6.93 28.50 -22.19
N ASP A 409 8.20 28.19 -22.44
CA ASP A 409 8.98 28.58 -23.61
C ASP A 409 9.01 27.48 -24.71
N GLY A 410 8.31 26.37 -24.51
CA GLY A 410 8.29 25.24 -25.44
C GLY A 410 9.50 24.31 -25.34
N THR A 411 10.40 24.54 -24.39
CA THR A 411 11.48 23.58 -24.11
C THR A 411 10.98 22.43 -23.25
N LEU A 412 11.45 21.20 -23.51
CA LEU A 412 11.20 20.09 -22.59
C LEU A 412 11.95 20.37 -21.28
N GLY A 413 11.21 20.63 -20.20
CA GLY A 413 11.79 20.65 -18.87
C GLY A 413 12.30 19.27 -18.50
N SER A 414 13.56 19.19 -18.07
CA SER A 414 14.07 18.02 -17.35
C SER A 414 13.27 17.87 -16.05
N PRO A 415 12.60 16.73 -15.80
CA PRO A 415 11.88 16.56 -14.55
C PRO A 415 12.90 16.59 -13.38
N GLU A 416 12.67 17.46 -12.39
CA GLU A 416 13.28 17.32 -11.06
C GLU A 416 12.68 16.06 -10.41
N ILE A 417 13.17 14.90 -10.82
CA ILE A 417 12.92 13.64 -10.14
C ILE A 417 13.77 13.69 -8.87
N GLN A 418 13.15 13.58 -7.69
CA GLN A 418 13.87 13.20 -6.48
C GLN A 418 14.51 11.82 -6.73
N GLN A 419 15.76 11.82 -7.16
CA GLN A 419 16.48 10.59 -7.44
C GLN A 419 16.97 9.99 -6.12
N ARG A 420 16.72 8.70 -5.91
CA ARG A 420 17.28 7.95 -4.78
C ARG A 420 18.82 7.96 -4.90
N PRO A 421 19.56 8.12 -3.79
CA PRO A 421 21.01 8.05 -3.81
C PRO A 421 21.47 6.69 -4.34
N LEU A 422 22.36 6.71 -5.34
CA LEU A 422 23.01 5.51 -5.87
C LEU A 422 24.39 5.34 -5.24
N TRP A 423 24.76 4.09 -5.01
CA TRP A 423 26.00 3.68 -4.38
C TRP A 423 26.79 2.78 -5.31
N LEU A 424 28.11 2.84 -5.23
CA LEU A 424 29.00 1.98 -5.98
C LEU A 424 29.21 0.66 -5.23
N LYS A 425 28.89 -0.45 -5.89
CA LYS A 425 29.18 -1.79 -5.41
C LYS A 425 30.62 -2.19 -5.79
N ASN A 426 31.20 -3.18 -5.10
CA ASN A 426 32.56 -3.67 -5.34
C ASN A 426 32.83 -4.13 -6.79
N ASP A 427 31.80 -4.50 -7.54
CA ASP A 427 31.89 -4.90 -8.96
C ASP A 427 31.80 -3.72 -9.94
N GLY A 428 31.74 -2.49 -9.42
CA GLY A 428 31.63 -1.26 -10.21
C GLY A 428 30.21 -0.88 -10.63
N SER A 429 29.18 -1.65 -10.22
CA SER A 429 27.79 -1.35 -10.55
C SER A 429 27.17 -0.32 -9.61
N ALA A 430 26.23 0.48 -10.14
CA ALA A 430 25.44 1.44 -9.37
C ALA A 430 24.20 0.76 -8.79
N VAL A 431 24.03 0.82 -7.47
CA VAL A 431 22.99 0.11 -6.73
C VAL A 431 22.28 1.02 -5.72
N SER A 432 21.13 0.57 -5.23
CA SER A 432 20.45 1.19 -4.08
C SER A 432 21.20 0.97 -2.77
N VAL A 433 20.81 1.66 -1.70
CA VAL A 433 21.46 1.53 -0.38
C VAL A 433 21.18 0.15 0.23
N GLU A 434 20.00 -0.40 -0.05
CA GLU A 434 19.54 -1.71 0.40
C GLU A 434 20.29 -2.83 -0.34
N GLU A 435 20.52 -2.68 -1.65
CA GLU A 435 21.34 -3.60 -2.44
C GLU A 435 22.82 -3.57 -2.02
N LEU A 436 23.36 -2.41 -1.66
CA LEU A 436 24.71 -2.30 -1.08
C LEU A 436 24.80 -3.09 0.23
N ALA A 437 23.81 -2.93 1.11
CA ALA A 437 23.74 -3.68 2.36
C ALA A 437 23.60 -5.19 2.11
N LEU A 438 22.74 -5.63 1.19
CA LEU A 438 22.62 -7.05 0.80
C LEU A 438 23.95 -7.62 0.29
N ALA A 439 24.68 -6.86 -0.55
CA ALA A 439 26.00 -7.28 -1.03
C ALA A 439 26.98 -7.50 0.13
N PHE A 440 26.95 -6.64 1.15
CA PHE A 440 27.74 -6.82 2.36
C PHE A 440 27.34 -8.09 3.12
N TYR A 441 26.06 -8.32 3.41
CA TYR A 441 25.63 -9.53 4.12
C TYR A 441 25.91 -10.82 3.36
N ALA A 442 25.90 -10.78 2.02
CA ALA A 442 26.33 -11.89 1.19
C ALA A 442 27.81 -12.28 1.45
N THR A 443 28.69 -11.31 1.73
CA THR A 443 30.09 -11.61 2.11
C THR A 443 30.21 -12.34 3.45
N LEU A 444 29.21 -12.19 4.32
CA LEU A 444 29.12 -12.90 5.61
C LEU A 444 28.46 -14.29 5.48
N GLY A 445 28.06 -14.68 4.27
CA GLY A 445 27.46 -15.98 3.96
C GLY A 445 25.93 -16.01 3.98
N TYR A 446 25.26 -14.86 4.13
CA TYR A 446 23.79 -14.80 4.11
C TYR A 446 23.26 -14.76 2.68
N LYS A 447 22.11 -15.42 2.46
CA LYS A 447 21.18 -15.04 1.39
C LYS A 447 20.30 -13.90 1.91
N GLY A 448 19.70 -13.10 1.03
CA GLY A 448 18.79 -12.06 1.49
C GLY A 448 17.87 -11.50 0.42
N PHE A 449 16.73 -10.99 0.88
CA PHE A 449 15.79 -10.20 0.09
C PHE A 449 15.70 -8.78 0.60
N HIS A 450 15.59 -7.81 -0.32
CA HIS A 450 14.98 -6.52 0.00
C HIS A 450 13.46 -6.70 -0.17
N SER A 451 12.77 -6.90 0.95
CA SER A 451 11.37 -7.31 0.97
C SER A 451 10.44 -6.34 1.67
N GLU A 452 10.98 -5.38 2.43
CA GLU A 452 10.19 -4.52 3.32
C GLU A 452 9.23 -5.40 4.15
N ASN A 453 7.92 -5.19 4.00
CA ASN A 453 6.87 -5.95 4.68
C ASN A 453 6.46 -7.29 4.03
N ALA A 454 6.97 -7.62 2.85
CA ALA A 454 6.41 -8.69 2.03
C ALA A 454 6.68 -10.10 2.56
N ILE A 455 7.86 -10.37 3.14
CA ILE A 455 8.21 -11.73 3.62
C ILE A 455 7.31 -12.14 4.78
N LEU A 456 7.25 -11.36 5.86
CA LEU A 456 6.43 -11.70 7.03
C LEU A 456 4.94 -11.71 6.70
N SER A 457 4.48 -10.78 5.84
CA SER A 457 3.09 -10.76 5.36
C SER A 457 2.75 -12.00 4.53
N THR A 458 3.70 -12.50 3.72
CA THR A 458 3.52 -13.70 2.91
C THR A 458 3.46 -14.94 3.79
N LEU A 459 4.37 -15.06 4.76
CA LEU A 459 4.35 -16.16 5.74
C LEU A 459 3.02 -16.17 6.52
N PHE A 460 2.57 -15.01 7.00
CA PHE A 460 1.27 -14.88 7.66
C PHE A 460 0.11 -15.32 6.74
N GLY A 461 0.05 -14.80 5.51
CA GLY A 461 -1.02 -15.12 4.58
C GLY A 461 -1.10 -16.61 4.22
N LEU A 462 0.05 -17.28 4.09
CA LEU A 462 0.11 -18.73 3.84
C LEU A 462 -0.27 -19.54 5.09
N LEU A 463 0.23 -19.16 6.27
CA LEU A 463 -0.03 -19.88 7.52
C LEU A 463 -1.43 -19.65 8.09
N PHE A 464 -2.12 -18.59 7.68
CA PHE A 464 -3.47 -18.23 8.14
C PHE A 464 -4.52 -18.33 7.03
N TRP A 465 -4.19 -18.94 5.88
CA TRP A 465 -5.05 -18.91 4.69
C TRP A 465 -6.50 -19.33 4.96
N ASP A 466 -6.70 -20.49 5.59
CA ASP A 466 -8.01 -21.03 5.97
C ASP A 466 -8.76 -20.14 6.98
N ILE A 467 -8.04 -19.50 7.92
CA ILE A 467 -8.61 -18.55 8.89
C ILE A 467 -9.03 -17.25 8.19
N LEU A 468 -8.18 -16.74 7.29
CA LEU A 468 -8.45 -15.53 6.50
C LEU A 468 -9.72 -15.71 5.65
N PHE A 469 -9.88 -16.88 5.04
CA PHE A 469 -10.99 -17.19 4.13
C PHE A 469 -12.14 -17.98 4.77
N THR A 470 -12.19 -18.03 6.10
CA THR A 470 -13.31 -18.60 6.84
C THR A 470 -14.61 -17.83 6.53
N PRO A 471 -15.72 -18.53 6.20
CA PRO A 471 -16.93 -17.89 5.72
C PRO A 471 -17.70 -17.22 6.85
N MET A 472 -17.46 -15.93 7.04
CA MET A 472 -18.14 -15.06 8.00
C MET A 472 -19.16 -14.14 7.32
N GLU A 473 -20.27 -13.89 8.01
CA GLU A 473 -21.35 -13.03 7.51
C GLU A 473 -20.86 -11.60 7.28
N GLY A 474 -21.13 -11.08 6.09
CA GLY A 474 -20.81 -9.72 5.66
C GLY A 474 -19.33 -9.44 5.39
N VAL A 475 -18.44 -10.38 5.66
CA VAL A 475 -16.99 -10.21 5.46
C VAL A 475 -16.59 -10.49 4.00
N PHE A 476 -17.27 -11.44 3.37
CA PHE A 476 -17.11 -11.78 1.95
C PHE A 476 -18.40 -11.49 1.19
N GLU A 477 -18.40 -10.38 0.47
CA GLU A 477 -19.54 -9.82 -0.26
C GLU A 477 -19.53 -10.20 -1.75
N THR A 478 -18.34 -10.51 -2.28
CA THR A 478 -18.15 -10.89 -3.68
C THR A 478 -17.08 -11.97 -3.79
N ALA A 479 -17.09 -12.75 -4.87
CA ALA A 479 -16.04 -13.73 -5.19
C ALA A 479 -14.72 -13.09 -5.68
N TYR A 480 -14.55 -11.77 -5.53
CA TYR A 480 -13.43 -10.99 -6.08
C TYR A 480 -12.64 -10.24 -5.00
N GLN A 481 -12.74 -10.69 -3.75
CA GLN A 481 -11.96 -10.19 -2.63
C GLN A 481 -10.68 -11.01 -2.47
N ILE A 482 -9.60 -10.31 -2.16
CA ILE A 482 -8.27 -10.88 -1.86
C ILE A 482 -8.02 -10.99 -0.35
N ALA A 483 -8.93 -10.46 0.46
CA ALA A 483 -8.89 -10.47 1.91
C ALA A 483 -10.31 -10.28 2.48
N PRO A 484 -10.55 -10.73 3.71
CA PRO A 484 -11.78 -10.43 4.42
C PRO A 484 -11.90 -8.92 4.69
N LEU A 485 -13.10 -8.34 4.57
CA LEU A 485 -13.31 -6.89 4.73
C LEU A 485 -12.97 -6.35 6.13
N ASP A 486 -12.96 -7.22 7.14
CA ASP A 486 -12.62 -6.89 8.53
C ASP A 486 -11.13 -7.03 8.85
N LEU A 487 -10.27 -7.53 7.93
CA LEU A 487 -8.83 -7.78 8.18
C LEU A 487 -8.10 -6.59 8.81
N SER A 488 -8.39 -5.38 8.33
CA SER A 488 -7.78 -4.14 8.82
C SER A 488 -8.56 -3.48 9.95
N THR A 489 -9.24 -4.27 10.77
CA THR A 489 -10.04 -3.82 11.92
C THR A 489 -9.81 -4.73 13.12
N ASP A 490 -10.06 -4.21 14.32
CA ASP A 490 -9.98 -4.99 15.57
C ASP A 490 -10.97 -6.18 15.59
N ALA A 491 -12.03 -6.13 14.77
CA ALA A 491 -13.03 -7.20 14.67
C ALA A 491 -12.46 -8.50 14.08
N PHE A 492 -11.43 -8.44 13.22
CA PHE A 492 -10.86 -9.64 12.61
C PHE A 492 -10.34 -10.62 13.67
N TYR A 493 -9.56 -10.11 14.62
CA TYR A 493 -9.02 -10.93 15.71
C TYR A 493 -10.12 -11.39 16.67
N VAL A 494 -11.00 -10.48 17.10
CA VAL A 494 -12.06 -10.79 18.07
C VAL A 494 -13.00 -11.87 17.55
N THR A 495 -13.42 -11.80 16.28
CA THR A 495 -14.35 -12.76 15.67
C THR A 495 -13.72 -14.14 15.42
N ARG A 496 -12.40 -14.20 15.26
CA ARG A 496 -11.63 -15.42 14.96
C ARG A 496 -10.72 -15.84 16.10
N GLN A 497 -10.91 -15.31 17.31
CA GLN A 497 -9.94 -15.44 18.40
C GLN A 497 -9.62 -16.91 18.71
N GLY A 498 -10.64 -17.78 18.78
CA GLY A 498 -10.43 -19.21 19.00
C GLY A 498 -9.54 -19.86 17.94
N MET A 499 -9.87 -19.66 16.65
CA MET A 499 -9.12 -20.21 15.52
C MET A 499 -7.69 -19.67 15.46
N ILE A 500 -7.53 -18.37 15.73
CA ILE A 500 -6.23 -17.69 15.74
C ILE A 500 -5.35 -18.22 16.87
N GLU A 501 -5.86 -18.28 18.10
CA GLU A 501 -5.09 -18.74 19.25
C GLU A 501 -4.74 -20.23 19.12
N GLU A 502 -5.64 -21.06 18.58
CA GLU A 502 -5.36 -22.46 18.27
C GLU A 502 -4.26 -22.61 17.20
N ARG A 503 -4.32 -21.82 16.13
CA ARG A 503 -3.27 -21.79 15.08
C ARG A 503 -1.93 -21.34 15.64
N VAL A 504 -1.90 -20.26 16.42
CA VAL A 504 -0.69 -19.76 17.08
C VAL A 504 -0.11 -20.84 17.98
N HIS A 505 -0.94 -21.51 18.77
CA HIS A 505 -0.50 -22.60 19.65
C HIS A 505 0.09 -23.78 18.87
N ALA A 506 -0.56 -24.22 17.78
CA ALA A 506 -0.07 -25.30 16.94
C ALA A 506 1.26 -24.96 16.25
N ILE A 507 1.44 -23.72 15.80
CA ILE A 507 2.72 -23.24 15.24
C ILE A 507 3.81 -23.26 16.32
N ALA A 508 3.53 -22.74 17.52
CA ALA A 508 4.50 -22.70 18.61
C ALA A 508 4.93 -24.09 19.09
N GLN A 509 3.99 -25.04 19.19
CA GLN A 509 4.29 -26.43 19.61
C GLN A 509 4.95 -27.30 18.53
N SER A 510 5.17 -26.76 17.33
CA SER A 510 5.77 -27.51 16.24
C SER A 510 7.21 -27.90 16.55
N THR A 511 7.53 -29.18 16.45
CA THR A 511 8.88 -29.69 16.65
C THR A 511 9.57 -29.90 15.31
N ILE A 512 10.78 -29.35 15.16
CA ILE A 512 11.65 -29.62 14.02
C ILE A 512 12.51 -30.84 14.36
N LEU A 513 12.35 -31.94 13.61
CA LEU A 513 13.12 -33.16 13.84
C LEU A 513 14.62 -32.98 13.60
N SER A 514 15.42 -33.63 14.45
CA SER A 514 16.87 -33.76 14.26
C SER A 514 17.22 -34.71 13.10
N ALA A 515 18.47 -34.66 12.64
CA ALA A 515 18.93 -35.54 11.55
C ALA A 515 18.76 -37.03 11.91
N ASP A 516 19.11 -37.41 13.14
CA ASP A 516 19.01 -38.79 13.61
C ASP A 516 17.55 -39.27 13.62
N GLN A 517 16.62 -38.43 14.09
CA GLN A 517 15.18 -38.76 14.08
C GLN A 517 14.62 -38.91 12.66
N ILE A 518 15.09 -38.09 11.70
CA ILE A 518 14.69 -38.21 10.30
C ILE A 518 15.21 -39.51 9.69
N ASP A 519 16.46 -39.89 10.01
CA ASP A 519 17.06 -41.13 9.53
C ASP A 519 16.32 -42.35 10.11
N GLU A 520 16.00 -42.35 11.41
CA GLU A 520 15.16 -43.39 12.03
C GLU A 520 13.77 -43.52 11.37
N MET A 521 13.14 -42.39 11.03
CA MET A 521 11.86 -42.40 10.31
C MET A 521 11.97 -42.92 8.87
N LEU A 522 13.07 -42.62 8.18
CA LEU A 522 13.32 -43.13 6.83
C LEU A 522 13.61 -44.63 6.83
N ASP A 523 14.35 -45.12 7.83
CA ASP A 523 14.71 -46.54 7.97
C ASP A 523 13.51 -47.41 8.40
N SER A 524 12.51 -46.82 9.05
CA SER A 524 11.27 -47.49 9.48
C SER A 524 10.11 -47.39 8.48
N ALA A 525 10.25 -46.59 7.41
CA ALA A 525 9.22 -46.46 6.39
C ALA A 525 9.15 -47.75 5.52
N PRO A 526 7.95 -48.36 5.33
CA PRO A 526 7.82 -49.54 4.48
C PRO A 526 8.22 -49.21 3.05
N GLU A 527 9.04 -50.07 2.42
CA GLU A 527 9.46 -49.91 1.01
C GLU A 527 8.23 -49.79 0.09
N GLY A 528 7.89 -48.57 -0.30
CA GLY A 528 6.80 -48.26 -1.24
C GLY A 528 5.53 -47.63 -0.67
N GLY A 529 5.46 -47.30 0.63
CA GLY A 529 4.31 -46.59 1.22
C GLY A 529 4.51 -45.08 1.29
N GLU A 530 3.55 -44.29 0.78
CA GLU A 530 3.46 -42.87 1.14
C GLU A 530 3.30 -42.75 2.66
N ILE A 531 4.09 -41.90 3.31
CA ILE A 531 3.98 -41.63 4.75
C ILE A 531 2.61 -40.95 4.99
N GLU A 532 1.63 -41.74 5.44
CA GLU A 532 0.31 -41.26 5.85
C GLU A 532 0.41 -40.43 7.14
N THR A 533 -0.22 -39.26 7.14
CA THR A 533 -0.37 -38.35 8.27
C THR A 533 -1.31 -38.93 9.35
N PRO A 534 -1.12 -38.62 10.64
CA PRO A 534 -2.22 -38.71 11.60
C PRO A 534 -3.26 -37.65 11.24
N LEU A 535 -4.44 -38.10 10.80
CA LEU A 535 -5.61 -37.28 10.50
C LEU A 535 -6.00 -36.46 11.74
N VAL A 536 -5.78 -35.14 11.71
CA VAL A 536 -6.67 -34.21 12.40
C VAL A 536 -7.91 -34.09 11.52
N VAL A 537 -9.02 -34.55 12.07
CA VAL A 537 -10.33 -34.61 11.44
C VAL A 537 -10.82 -33.19 11.15
N ASP A 538 -11.18 -32.91 9.91
CA ASP A 538 -12.36 -32.10 9.59
C ASP A 538 -12.90 -32.55 8.23
N GLU A 539 -14.07 -33.18 8.29
CA GLU A 539 -14.87 -33.60 7.13
C GLU A 539 -15.51 -32.37 6.46
N ASP A 540 -15.82 -32.56 5.17
CA ASP A 540 -16.72 -31.76 4.34
C ASP A 540 -16.22 -30.44 3.74
N VAL A 541 -15.59 -30.51 2.55
CA VAL A 541 -16.06 -29.78 1.36
C VAL A 541 -15.65 -30.54 0.08
N ALA A 542 -16.48 -31.47 -0.38
CA ALA A 542 -16.36 -32.06 -1.72
C ALA A 542 -17.07 -31.18 -2.76
N VAL A 543 -16.31 -30.38 -3.54
CA VAL A 543 -16.84 -29.74 -4.76
C VAL A 543 -16.65 -30.67 -5.94
N LYS A 544 -17.78 -31.19 -6.43
CA LYS A 544 -17.91 -31.95 -7.68
C LYS A 544 -17.45 -31.10 -8.88
N THR A 545 -16.39 -31.52 -9.55
CA THR A 545 -16.12 -31.11 -10.95
C THR A 545 -16.59 -32.22 -11.88
N SER A 546 -17.63 -31.92 -12.65
CA SER A 546 -18.21 -32.77 -13.68
C SER A 546 -17.32 -32.84 -14.93
N THR A 547 -16.97 -34.07 -15.30
CA THR A 547 -16.86 -34.63 -16.67
C THR A 547 -17.03 -33.68 -17.85
N ILE A 548 -15.99 -33.59 -18.69
CA ILE A 548 -16.11 -33.53 -20.16
C ILE A 548 -15.06 -34.49 -20.71
N ASP A 549 -15.55 -35.56 -21.33
CA ASP A 549 -14.80 -36.54 -22.09
C ASP A 549 -14.53 -36.06 -23.53
N ASP A 550 -13.49 -36.68 -24.10
CA ASP A 550 -13.32 -37.13 -25.49
C ASP A 550 -12.54 -36.32 -26.55
N ALA A 551 -11.54 -37.06 -27.05
CA ALA A 551 -11.07 -37.21 -28.44
C ALA A 551 -9.99 -36.27 -28.99
N ASN A 552 -8.76 -36.77 -29.11
CA ASN A 552 -8.25 -37.29 -30.38
C ASN A 552 -6.85 -37.92 -30.25
N GLU A 553 -6.77 -39.22 -30.57
CA GLU A 553 -5.56 -39.87 -31.08
C GLU A 553 -5.35 -39.44 -32.54
N GLU A 554 -4.12 -39.10 -32.92
CA GLU A 554 -3.57 -39.43 -34.24
C GLU A 554 -2.05 -39.35 -34.15
N GLY A 555 -1.41 -40.47 -34.51
CA GLY A 555 0.04 -40.64 -34.46
C GLY A 555 0.72 -40.10 -35.71
N GLU A 556 1.96 -39.62 -35.56
CA GLU A 556 2.92 -39.54 -36.66
C GLU A 556 4.33 -39.84 -36.14
N SER A 557 4.91 -40.91 -36.68
CA SER A 557 6.31 -41.28 -36.59
C SER A 557 7.17 -40.29 -37.38
N ARG A 558 8.27 -39.77 -36.80
CA ARG A 558 9.43 -39.29 -37.57
C ARG A 558 10.65 -38.98 -36.70
N GLY A 559 11.76 -39.65 -37.03
CA GLY A 559 13.07 -39.00 -37.16
C GLY A 559 14.03 -39.16 -36.00
N ASP A 560 14.85 -40.21 -36.08
CA ASP A 560 16.14 -40.31 -35.40
C ASP A 560 17.01 -39.09 -35.71
N ILE A 561 17.32 -38.29 -34.69
CA ILE A 561 18.47 -37.40 -34.68
C ILE A 561 19.22 -37.68 -33.37
N GLU A 562 20.24 -38.53 -33.46
CA GLU A 562 21.27 -38.69 -32.44
C GLU A 562 22.06 -37.37 -32.30
N GLU A 563 21.60 -36.48 -31.42
CA GLU A 563 22.48 -35.46 -30.84
C GLU A 563 23.15 -36.03 -29.60
N LYS A 564 24.43 -36.38 -29.75
CA LYS A 564 25.33 -36.78 -28.67
C LYS A 564 25.50 -35.64 -27.67
N ILE A 565 24.65 -35.61 -26.64
CA ILE A 565 24.85 -34.82 -25.44
C ILE A 565 25.84 -35.58 -24.54
N PRO A 566 26.91 -34.96 -24.01
CA PRO A 566 27.88 -35.65 -23.17
C PRO A 566 27.27 -35.97 -21.80
N THR A 567 26.69 -37.15 -21.66
CA THR A 567 26.28 -37.73 -20.37
C THR A 567 27.49 -38.29 -19.64
N VAL A 568 28.16 -37.44 -18.88
CA VAL A 568 28.91 -37.87 -17.68
C VAL A 568 28.64 -36.83 -16.58
N THR A 569 27.43 -36.86 -16.04
CA THR A 569 27.13 -36.25 -14.73
C THR A 569 27.22 -37.34 -13.67
N ASN A 570 28.06 -37.09 -12.67
CA ASN A 570 28.37 -37.97 -11.55
C ASN A 570 27.11 -38.58 -10.90
N SER A 571 26.85 -39.86 -11.15
CA SER A 571 25.75 -40.63 -10.54
C SER A 571 25.71 -40.58 -9.01
N LYS A 572 26.85 -40.34 -8.34
CA LYS A 572 26.93 -40.22 -6.89
C LYS A 572 26.39 -38.89 -6.35
N LEU A 573 26.73 -37.77 -7.00
CA LEU A 573 26.23 -36.44 -6.60
C LEU A 573 24.71 -36.38 -6.73
N LEU A 574 24.17 -36.98 -7.81
CA LEU A 574 22.73 -37.03 -8.03
C LEU A 574 22.00 -37.84 -6.95
N GLU A 575 22.63 -38.88 -6.42
CA GLU A 575 22.06 -39.71 -5.36
C GLU A 575 22.11 -39.01 -3.99
N GLU A 576 23.22 -38.33 -3.69
CA GLU A 576 23.36 -37.49 -2.48
C GLU A 576 22.31 -36.37 -2.45
N ASP A 577 22.08 -35.70 -3.59
CA ASP A 577 21.05 -34.66 -3.73
C ASP A 577 19.63 -35.24 -3.52
N ARG A 578 19.35 -36.42 -4.08
CA ARG A 578 18.06 -37.11 -3.86
C ARG A 578 17.85 -37.47 -2.40
N GLN A 579 18.89 -37.97 -1.72
CA GLN A 579 18.82 -38.34 -0.32
C GLN A 579 18.61 -37.11 0.57
N ARG A 580 19.28 -36.00 0.27
CA ARG A 580 19.07 -34.69 0.92
C ARG A 580 17.63 -34.20 0.73
N ALA A 581 17.10 -34.29 -0.49
CA ALA A 581 15.73 -33.87 -0.79
C ALA A 581 14.68 -34.73 -0.05
N ARG A 582 14.90 -36.05 0.06
CA ARG A 582 14.04 -36.96 0.83
C ARG A 582 14.02 -36.59 2.32
N ARG A 583 15.19 -36.39 2.92
CA ARG A 583 15.31 -35.96 4.33
C ARG A 583 14.57 -34.64 4.60
N LEU A 584 14.74 -33.65 3.71
CA LEU A 584 14.04 -32.37 3.82
C LEU A 584 12.52 -32.53 3.73
N THR A 585 12.04 -33.43 2.86
CA THR A 585 10.61 -33.69 2.69
C THR A 585 10.00 -34.28 3.96
N VAL A 586 10.64 -35.31 4.54
CA VAL A 586 10.19 -35.92 5.80
C VAL A 586 10.19 -34.90 6.94
N LYS A 587 11.29 -34.15 7.06
CA LYS A 587 11.44 -33.09 8.07
C LYS A 587 10.30 -32.07 8.01
N ARG A 588 9.97 -31.59 6.81
CA ARG A 588 8.91 -30.59 6.61
C ARG A 588 7.53 -31.15 6.88
N LYS A 589 7.25 -32.38 6.44
CA LYS A 589 5.98 -33.06 6.73
C LYS A 589 5.76 -33.30 8.23
N ALA A 590 6.83 -33.57 8.98
CA ALA A 590 6.75 -33.78 10.43
C ALA A 590 6.53 -32.49 11.23
N CYS A 591 6.90 -31.33 10.68
CA CYS A 591 6.74 -30.03 11.33
C CYS A 591 5.46 -29.34 10.86
N TYR A 592 4.49 -29.15 11.76
CA TYR A 592 3.14 -28.68 11.41
C TYR A 592 3.12 -27.39 10.57
N TYR A 593 3.84 -26.33 10.97
CA TYR A 593 3.78 -25.08 10.22
C TYR A 593 4.52 -25.13 8.87
N LEU A 594 5.58 -25.94 8.74
CA LEU A 594 6.28 -26.13 7.48
C LEU A 594 5.44 -26.95 6.50
N ASP A 595 4.78 -28.00 6.99
CA ASP A 595 3.83 -28.78 6.22
C ASP A 595 2.63 -27.92 5.77
N LEU A 596 2.03 -27.15 6.68
CA LEU A 596 0.93 -26.24 6.37
C LEU A 596 1.32 -25.22 5.30
N LEU A 597 2.45 -24.52 5.49
CA LEU A 597 2.96 -23.56 4.52
C LEU A 597 3.20 -24.21 3.15
N SER A 598 3.82 -25.40 3.14
CA SER A 598 4.07 -26.16 1.91
C SER A 598 2.78 -26.52 1.19
N ARG A 599 1.78 -27.06 1.90
CA ARG A 599 0.49 -27.47 1.31
C ARG A 599 -0.30 -26.30 0.75
N VAL A 600 -0.38 -25.20 1.49
CA VAL A 600 -1.09 -23.99 1.03
C VAL A 600 -0.39 -23.40 -0.20
N ASP A 601 0.94 -23.35 -0.19
CA ASP A 601 1.71 -22.89 -1.34
C ASP A 601 1.46 -23.76 -2.59
N ASP A 602 1.55 -25.09 -2.45
CA ASP A 602 1.29 -26.05 -3.54
C ASP A 602 -0.12 -25.92 -4.12
N GLN A 603 -1.11 -25.71 -3.24
CA GLN A 603 -2.50 -25.61 -3.63
C GLN A 603 -2.79 -24.36 -4.48
N PHE A 604 -2.14 -23.23 -4.19
CA PHE A 604 -2.56 -21.93 -4.73
C PHE A 604 -1.53 -21.25 -5.66
N ARG A 605 -0.23 -21.60 -5.57
CA ARG A 605 0.83 -20.96 -6.36
C ARG A 605 0.64 -21.12 -7.86
N ALA A 606 0.31 -22.32 -8.35
CA ALA A 606 0.20 -22.61 -9.79
C ALA A 606 -0.87 -21.73 -10.49
N ARG A 607 -1.89 -21.31 -9.74
CA ARG A 607 -2.95 -20.42 -10.24
C ARG A 607 -2.69 -18.95 -9.93
N ASN A 608 -1.59 -18.60 -9.25
CA ASN A 608 -1.27 -17.22 -8.85
C ASN A 608 -2.45 -16.55 -8.13
N ILE A 609 -3.00 -17.24 -7.12
CA ILE A 609 -4.21 -16.82 -6.41
C ILE A 609 -3.93 -15.56 -5.59
N LEU A 610 -4.68 -14.50 -5.82
CA LEU A 610 -4.46 -13.23 -5.15
C LEU A 610 -4.88 -13.29 -3.68
N CYS A 611 -3.99 -12.96 -2.76
CA CYS A 611 -4.29 -12.81 -1.35
C CYS A 611 -3.56 -11.55 -0.82
N ALA A 612 -4.22 -10.75 0.02
CA ALA A 612 -3.57 -9.58 0.60
C ALA A 612 -2.37 -10.02 1.46
N GLY A 613 -1.20 -9.41 1.20
CA GLY A 613 0.04 -9.72 1.91
C GLY A 613 0.83 -10.91 1.33
N VAL A 614 0.27 -11.73 0.43
CA VAL A 614 0.97 -12.87 -0.18
C VAL A 614 1.63 -12.46 -1.48
N SER A 615 2.96 -12.61 -1.56
CA SER A 615 3.72 -12.46 -2.80
C SER A 615 4.21 -13.82 -3.31
N TRP A 616 3.75 -14.19 -4.50
CA TRP A 616 4.19 -15.41 -5.20
C TRP A 616 5.57 -15.26 -5.87
N THR A 617 6.21 -14.09 -5.77
CA THR A 617 7.54 -13.84 -6.35
C THR A 617 8.65 -14.58 -5.60
N PHE A 618 8.46 -14.85 -4.31
CA PHE A 618 9.41 -15.63 -3.51
C PHE A 618 9.29 -17.11 -3.84
N ALA A 619 10.42 -17.81 -3.99
CA ALA A 619 10.39 -19.24 -4.21
C ALA A 619 9.92 -19.95 -2.94
N LYS A 620 9.09 -20.99 -3.11
CA LYS A 620 8.59 -21.83 -2.02
C LYS A 620 9.71 -22.32 -1.10
N GLU A 621 10.80 -22.77 -1.70
CA GLU A 621 11.96 -23.29 -0.98
C GLU A 621 12.57 -22.23 -0.04
N GLU A 622 12.68 -20.98 -0.50
CA GLU A 622 13.25 -19.89 0.30
C GLU A 622 12.32 -19.50 1.45
N LEU A 623 11.00 -19.47 1.22
CA LEU A 623 10.00 -19.24 2.27
C LEU A 623 10.07 -20.32 3.36
N LEU A 624 10.19 -21.59 2.97
CA LEU A 624 10.33 -22.70 3.91
C LEU A 624 11.64 -22.61 4.71
N GLN A 625 12.75 -22.23 4.07
CA GLN A 625 14.03 -22.02 4.75
C GLN A 625 13.94 -20.88 5.77
N ILE A 626 13.35 -19.74 5.39
CA ILE A 626 13.18 -18.58 6.26
C ILE A 626 12.27 -18.94 7.45
N ALA A 627 11.11 -19.56 7.21
CA ALA A 627 10.19 -19.97 8.26
C ALA A 627 10.83 -20.98 9.23
N GLU A 628 11.68 -21.88 8.73
CA GLU A 628 12.44 -22.81 9.57
C GLU A 628 13.52 -22.09 10.40
N CYS A 629 14.21 -21.09 9.84
CA CYS A 629 15.19 -20.30 10.57
C CYS A 629 14.56 -19.35 11.61
N ILE A 630 13.35 -18.84 11.39
CA ILE A 630 12.60 -18.06 12.39
C ILE A 630 12.17 -18.97 13.56
N GLY A 631 11.73 -20.19 13.26
CA GLY A 631 11.25 -21.15 14.25
C GLY A 631 9.79 -20.92 14.67
N GLY A 632 9.18 -21.96 15.25
CA GLY A 632 7.75 -22.01 15.58
C GLY A 632 7.31 -20.92 16.56
N ASP A 633 8.00 -20.79 17.71
CA ASP A 633 7.62 -19.83 18.76
C ASP A 633 7.60 -18.38 18.26
N ALA A 634 8.67 -17.94 17.60
CA ALA A 634 8.77 -16.59 17.07
C ALA A 634 7.76 -16.36 15.93
N LEU A 635 7.59 -17.34 15.03
CA LEU A 635 6.65 -17.23 13.92
C LEU A 635 5.19 -17.16 14.40
N ALA A 636 4.85 -17.88 15.46
CA ALA A 636 3.54 -17.85 16.09
C ALA A 636 3.21 -16.44 16.65
N GLU A 637 4.16 -15.85 17.39
CA GLU A 637 3.99 -14.50 17.95
C GLU A 637 3.97 -13.42 16.86
N ILE A 638 4.79 -13.52 15.81
CA ILE A 638 4.73 -12.61 14.66
C ILE A 638 3.35 -12.69 13.98
N CYS A 639 2.82 -13.89 13.76
CA CYS A 639 1.50 -14.06 13.15
C CYS A 639 0.37 -13.54 14.05
N LYS A 640 0.46 -13.78 15.37
CA LYS A 640 -0.48 -13.21 16.35
C LYS A 640 -0.45 -11.70 16.34
N HIS A 641 0.75 -11.12 16.30
CA HIS A 641 0.93 -9.67 16.23
C HIS A 641 0.24 -9.08 14.99
N LEU A 642 0.40 -9.71 13.83
CA LEU A 642 -0.30 -9.31 12.60
C LEU A 642 -1.81 -9.51 12.68
N ALA A 643 -2.29 -10.64 13.19
CA ALA A 643 -3.72 -10.93 13.31
C ALA A 643 -4.45 -9.91 14.20
N GLN A 644 -3.83 -9.47 15.30
CA GLN A 644 -4.42 -8.50 16.24
C GLN A 644 -4.57 -7.08 15.69
N GLY A 645 -3.91 -6.73 14.58
CA GLY A 645 -3.88 -5.35 14.12
C GLY A 645 -3.29 -5.19 12.73
N TYR A 646 -3.71 -6.03 11.77
CA TYR A 646 -3.07 -6.12 10.45
C TYR A 646 -2.94 -4.77 9.77
N GLY A 647 -4.01 -3.96 9.73
CA GLY A 647 -3.99 -2.66 9.05
C GLY A 647 -2.94 -1.66 9.56
N GLN A 648 -2.54 -1.75 10.83
CA GLN A 648 -1.53 -0.86 11.41
C GLN A 648 -0.15 -1.51 11.52
N ARG A 649 -0.11 -2.84 11.59
CA ARG A 649 1.10 -3.63 11.82
C ARG A 649 1.66 -4.22 10.54
N CYS A 650 0.95 -4.24 9.41
CA CYS A 650 1.46 -4.76 8.13
C CYS A 650 2.53 -3.84 7.48
N SER A 651 3.00 -2.81 8.17
CA SER A 651 4.02 -1.90 7.68
C SER A 651 5.03 -1.49 8.76
N GLY A 652 6.17 -0.96 8.32
CA GLY A 652 7.30 -0.64 9.18
C GLY A 652 8.16 -1.85 9.57
N MET A 653 8.03 -2.99 8.88
CA MET A 653 8.95 -4.12 9.04
C MET A 653 10.33 -3.76 8.45
N PRO A 654 11.43 -4.39 8.93
CA PRO A 654 12.77 -4.10 8.42
C PRO A 654 12.94 -4.36 6.92
N ASP A 655 13.73 -3.52 6.24
CA ASP A 655 13.91 -3.56 4.79
C ASP A 655 14.36 -4.93 4.26
N LEU A 656 15.35 -5.54 4.93
CA LEU A 656 15.97 -6.79 4.50
C LEU A 656 15.59 -7.97 5.39
N CYS A 657 15.39 -9.12 4.75
CA CYS A 657 15.36 -10.44 5.39
C CYS A 657 16.56 -11.24 4.91
N CYS A 658 17.56 -11.42 5.78
CA CYS A 658 18.79 -12.17 5.52
C CYS A 658 18.77 -13.51 6.27
N TRP A 659 19.17 -14.62 5.64
CA TRP A 659 19.24 -15.92 6.31
C TRP A 659 20.43 -16.77 5.83
N ASP A 660 20.95 -17.58 6.74
CA ASP A 660 21.93 -18.64 6.48
C ASP A 660 21.30 -19.96 6.91
N TYR A 661 20.84 -20.72 5.92
CA TYR A 661 20.09 -21.97 6.17
C TYR A 661 20.96 -23.09 6.74
N GLU A 662 22.25 -23.12 6.40
CA GLU A 662 23.20 -24.12 6.91
C GLU A 662 23.42 -23.88 8.41
N LYS A 663 23.54 -22.61 8.83
CA LYS A 663 23.71 -22.23 10.23
C LYS A 663 22.40 -22.06 11.01
N ARG A 664 21.25 -22.16 10.36
CA ARG A 664 19.91 -21.93 10.95
C ARG A 664 19.76 -20.53 11.54
N LEU A 665 20.26 -19.53 10.84
CA LEU A 665 20.20 -18.13 11.24
C LEU A 665 19.27 -17.35 10.33
N VAL A 666 18.49 -16.46 10.93
CA VAL A 666 17.74 -15.39 10.24
C VAL A 666 18.03 -14.07 10.93
N LYS A 667 18.19 -13.02 10.13
CA LYS A 667 18.45 -11.66 10.57
C LYS A 667 17.62 -10.69 9.75
N PHE A 668 16.83 -9.87 10.42
CA PHE A 668 16.17 -8.74 9.79
C PHE A 668 17.05 -7.50 9.88
N VAL A 669 17.13 -6.72 8.81
CA VAL A 669 18.01 -5.55 8.76
C VAL A 669 17.24 -4.35 8.26
N GLU A 670 17.26 -3.29 9.06
CA GLU A 670 16.74 -1.98 8.69
C GLU A 670 17.90 -1.12 8.18
N VAL A 671 17.82 -0.60 6.96
CA VAL A 671 18.90 0.11 6.28
C VAL A 671 18.61 1.61 6.29
N LYS A 672 19.56 2.42 6.77
CA LYS A 672 19.44 3.88 6.80
C LYS A 672 20.60 4.52 6.08
N GLY A 673 20.29 5.23 5.00
CA GLY A 673 21.24 6.09 4.32
C GLY A 673 21.54 7.39 5.10
N PRO A 674 22.46 8.22 4.60
CA PRO A 674 22.84 9.48 5.26
C PRO A 674 21.64 10.40 5.46
N GLY A 675 21.38 10.78 6.72
CA GLY A 675 20.28 11.67 7.11
C GLY A 675 18.93 10.98 7.31
N ASP A 676 18.82 9.68 7.01
CA ASP A 676 17.61 8.89 7.28
C ASP A 676 17.54 8.45 8.76
N ARG A 677 16.33 8.31 9.29
CA ARG A 677 16.06 7.97 10.69
C ARG A 677 14.99 6.90 10.78
N LEU A 678 15.08 6.08 11.82
CA LEU A 678 14.05 5.09 12.13
C LEU A 678 12.67 5.71 12.31
N SER A 679 11.72 5.18 11.55
CA SER A 679 10.31 5.41 11.70
C SER A 679 9.82 4.87 13.04
N SER A 680 8.69 5.36 13.53
CA SER A 680 8.18 4.88 14.82
C SER A 680 7.61 3.48 14.74
N LYS A 681 7.03 3.12 13.59
CA LYS A 681 6.59 1.75 13.30
C LYS A 681 7.77 0.79 13.21
N GLN A 682 8.88 1.23 12.62
CA GLN A 682 10.13 0.46 12.54
C GLN A 682 10.67 0.15 13.94
N LYS A 683 10.67 1.12 14.85
CA LYS A 683 11.09 0.86 16.24
C LYS A 683 10.21 -0.18 16.94
N VAL A 684 8.90 -0.14 16.73
CA VAL A 684 7.96 -1.14 17.31
C VAL A 684 8.21 -2.52 16.72
N TRP A 685 8.46 -2.63 15.42
CA TRP A 685 8.79 -3.90 14.77
C TRP A 685 10.13 -4.46 15.22
N ILE A 686 11.16 -3.61 15.35
CA ILE A 686 12.47 -4.00 15.89
C ILE A 686 12.30 -4.55 17.31
N ASP A 687 11.56 -3.86 18.18
CA ASP A 687 11.30 -4.34 19.54
C ASP A 687 10.56 -5.67 19.56
N MET A 688 9.51 -5.82 18.75
CA MET A 688 8.71 -7.04 18.69
C MET A 688 9.56 -8.24 18.23
N LEU A 689 10.34 -8.09 17.15
CA LEU A 689 11.21 -9.15 16.65
C LEU A 689 12.30 -9.53 17.68
N LEU A 690 12.94 -8.54 18.30
CA LEU A 690 13.91 -8.80 19.37
C LEU A 690 13.26 -9.46 20.59
N SER A 691 12.00 -9.14 20.90
CA SER A 691 11.27 -9.73 22.03
C SER A 691 11.02 -11.23 21.89
N VAL A 692 10.94 -11.72 20.64
CA VAL A 692 10.74 -13.13 20.31
C VAL A 692 12.04 -13.83 19.91
N GLY A 693 13.20 -13.19 20.15
CA GLY A 693 14.52 -13.78 19.91
C GLY A 693 14.97 -13.78 18.45
N VAL A 694 14.30 -13.05 17.55
CA VAL A 694 14.73 -12.87 16.17
C VAL A 694 15.81 -11.78 16.12
N ASP A 695 16.93 -12.06 15.45
CA ASP A 695 18.05 -11.13 15.32
C ASP A 695 17.67 -9.95 14.41
N VAL A 696 17.87 -8.73 14.90
CA VAL A 696 17.61 -7.49 14.16
C VAL A 696 18.82 -6.57 14.23
N GLU A 697 19.20 -6.00 13.09
CA GLU A 697 20.31 -5.06 12.98
C GLU A 697 19.88 -3.75 12.29
N LEU A 698 20.36 -2.62 12.81
CA LEU A 698 20.25 -1.31 12.15
C LEU A 698 21.53 -1.05 11.36
N CYS A 699 21.44 -1.09 10.04
CA CYS A 699 22.55 -0.87 9.12
C CYS A 699 22.58 0.59 8.65
N LEU A 700 23.51 1.37 9.19
CA LEU A 700 23.75 2.76 8.81
C LEU A 700 24.76 2.80 7.66
N VAL A 701 24.41 3.44 6.55
CA VAL A 701 25.33 3.62 5.42
C VAL A 701 25.85 5.06 5.40
N GLU A 702 27.17 5.18 5.49
CA GLU A 702 27.91 6.44 5.45
C GLU A 702 28.65 6.58 4.10
N ALA A 703 28.76 7.81 3.62
CA ALA A 703 29.57 8.11 2.44
C ALA A 703 31.06 8.06 2.80
N SER A 704 31.90 7.52 1.91
CA SER A 704 33.34 7.47 2.14
C SER A 704 33.98 8.87 2.23
N THR A 705 34.99 9.01 3.09
CA THR A 705 35.66 10.24 3.55
C THR A 705 36.34 11.10 2.46
N ALA A 706 36.36 10.68 1.20
CA ALA A 706 36.92 11.49 0.11
C ALA A 706 36.10 12.77 -0.17
N GLU A 707 34.82 12.79 0.21
CA GLU A 707 33.98 14.01 0.21
C GLU A 707 34.25 14.92 1.43
N GLU A 708 34.59 14.37 2.60
CA GLU A 708 34.92 15.17 3.78
C GLU A 708 36.22 15.95 3.57
N GLU A 709 37.27 15.32 3.03
CA GLU A 709 38.52 16.02 2.66
C GLU A 709 38.27 17.12 1.61
N PHE A 710 37.42 16.87 0.61
CA PHE A 710 37.08 17.87 -0.41
C PHE A 710 36.25 19.04 0.13
N GLU A 711 35.32 18.78 1.06
CA GLU A 711 34.51 19.84 1.70
C GLU A 711 35.28 20.61 2.76
N GLU A 712 36.25 19.99 3.42
CA GLU A 712 37.17 20.63 4.36
C GLU A 712 38.20 21.50 3.60
N GLU A 713 38.75 21.02 2.47
CA GLU A 713 39.55 21.84 1.54
C GLU A 713 38.75 23.04 1.00
N ARG A 714 37.48 22.84 0.66
CA ARG A 714 36.61 23.91 0.15
C ARG A 714 36.17 24.90 1.23
N ARG A 715 36.04 24.47 2.49
CA ARG A 715 35.85 25.37 3.66
C ARG A 715 37.11 26.14 4.00
N GLN A 716 38.29 25.62 3.67
CA GLN A 716 39.56 26.34 3.82
C GLN A 716 39.82 27.30 2.65
N MET A 717 39.18 27.10 1.49
CA MET A 717 39.29 27.99 0.32
C MET A 717 38.27 29.14 0.25
N ASN A 718 37.19 29.12 1.05
CA ASN A 718 36.22 30.21 1.19
C ASN A 718 36.42 30.94 2.52
#